data_AF-A0A238WGX3-F1
#
_entry.id   AF-A0A238WGX3-F1
#
_cell.length_a   1.000
_cell.length_b   1.000
_cell.length_c   1.000
_cell.angle_alpha   90.00
_cell.angle_beta   90.00
_cell.angle_gamma   90.00
#
_symmetry.space_group_name_H-M   'P 1'
#
loop_
_entity.id
_entity.type
_entity.pdbx_description
1 polymer ?
#
loop_
_entity_poly.entity_id
_entity_poly.type
_entity_poly.pdbx_seq_one_letter_code
_entity_poly.pdbx_strand_id
1 'polypeptide(L)'
;MSPRADDETPRRGTTPRRGASRAVPTEGQDEPERPERRGFSGIGEARAYTPRGRTVAERGRNPRTARTADPFRPALQVVEGGEGGPRARQRGARPAEPRETAQSRETGQKRNPRETAQSPETGQKRSPRETAQSRETGQKRSPRETAQSRETAQKRNPREAREKKDPREARERQSPREPREKRPAPEARERRAPDKDDSRVRRNPEPARDASSRRTGKPESGPRRTVTERTRPGPAREPARRPRPVPAEPPKLANSTRRLRLGTVLALSLFVMIGIRLVVLQVGTSAAEVDSLVKLREKRLSTVELPAARGSILDRDGWVLANSVEARYIYADPENPRLQNDIPATAAKLSPLLGVAASALAANMQRKQVMGTWLRFRYLARGVDISVADKIEDLDLAGIYTHIDERRDVPAGDLAANLIGFTGEDQHGLVGLEARYDDLLHGTDGKRVFETGKGDLNLPIPGGYEQYTPAKPGSSLTLTIDRYVQWQAQKLLSAEAKKWDATVAGAVILDARTGEVVAQASYPTYNAAKPGDSEPAQRIDVPTAVVTDPGSSHKALVFGAALQEGLITPESTQVVAPAIERGDEPFRDSHPQPKGTKLTMAGILAYSSNVGTILIGEKLGKQKLYEYQQKFGLGRATGEGMPGEAPGLLLAPDDWSGSAYGSVPIGHSVSVTLVQMAAAYGVIANDGVYIQPHLIRSTVSGDGKVTPAAAPATHRVLDAKIAAQLRTMMEAVVEDNEGTGTKAQVPGYRVAGKTGTGKMVVDGEYTSHNASSFVGMAPAENPRYVIAVAMDVAKGTGGEVAAPAFAQMMSYTLSHYAVPPSTTKPPTFKIHG
;
A
#
# COMPACT_ATOMS: atom_id res chain seq x y z
N MET A 1 -40.98 35.05 -29.48
CA MET A 1 -40.84 36.14 -30.47
C MET A 1 -39.62 35.84 -31.33
N SER A 2 -39.74 35.92 -32.65
CA SER A 2 -38.61 36.04 -33.60
C SER A 2 -38.15 37.51 -33.66
N PRO A 3 -37.04 37.95 -34.34
CA PRO A 3 -36.68 37.63 -35.75
C PRO A 3 -35.17 37.30 -36.01
N ARG A 4 -34.86 36.46 -37.02
CA ARG A 4 -34.26 36.72 -38.37
C ARG A 4 -32.72 36.95 -38.40
N ALA A 5 -31.89 36.35 -39.28
CA ALA A 5 -31.95 35.95 -40.73
C ALA A 5 -31.50 37.06 -41.70
N ASP A 6 -30.84 36.83 -42.86
CA ASP A 6 -30.14 35.65 -43.48
C ASP A 6 -29.30 36.16 -44.71
N ASP A 7 -28.82 35.26 -45.60
CA ASP A 7 -28.48 35.45 -47.05
C ASP A 7 -27.20 36.24 -47.49
N GLU A 8 -26.54 35.98 -48.64
CA GLU A 8 -26.50 34.81 -49.58
C GLU A 8 -25.16 34.76 -50.40
N THR A 9 -25.02 33.87 -51.40
CA THR A 9 -23.80 33.66 -52.26
C THR A 9 -23.94 34.23 -53.69
N PRO A 10 -22.88 34.30 -54.55
CA PRO A 10 -22.71 33.26 -55.60
C PRO A 10 -21.32 33.04 -56.32
N ARG A 11 -20.98 31.75 -56.55
CA ARG A 11 -20.53 31.08 -57.82
C ARG A 11 -19.30 31.50 -58.70
N ARG A 12 -18.47 30.46 -58.99
CA ARG A 12 -17.93 29.94 -60.30
C ARG A 12 -16.57 30.41 -60.94
N GLY A 13 -15.77 29.39 -61.33
CA GLY A 13 -14.79 29.36 -62.46
C GLY A 13 -13.29 29.48 -62.07
N THR A 14 -12.29 28.92 -62.76
CA THR A 14 -12.21 27.88 -63.85
C THR A 14 -10.78 27.31 -63.96
N THR A 15 -10.62 26.00 -64.22
CA THR A 15 -9.36 25.28 -64.63
C THR A 15 -8.97 25.56 -66.10
N PRO A 16 -7.72 25.36 -66.65
CA PRO A 16 -7.03 24.03 -66.68
C PRO A 16 -5.49 23.89 -67.03
N ARG A 17 -5.00 22.63 -67.12
CA ARG A 17 -3.82 22.08 -67.89
C ARG A 17 -2.35 22.39 -67.44
N ARG A 18 -1.27 21.68 -67.88
CA ARG A 18 -0.95 20.24 -68.18
C ARG A 18 0.53 20.06 -68.67
N GLY A 19 1.25 18.98 -68.28
CA GLY A 19 2.56 18.53 -68.85
C GLY A 19 3.81 18.96 -68.03
N ALA A 20 4.91 18.20 -67.78
CA ALA A 20 5.67 17.12 -68.48
C ALA A 20 6.80 17.67 -69.43
N SER A 21 8.04 17.14 -69.54
CA SER A 21 8.55 15.74 -69.38
C SER A 21 10.10 15.61 -69.24
N ARG A 22 10.61 14.43 -68.80
CA ARG A 22 11.97 13.81 -69.04
C ARG A 22 13.24 14.54 -68.51
N ALA A 23 14.40 13.90 -68.25
CA ALA A 23 14.98 12.61 -68.71
C ALA A 23 15.87 11.88 -67.65
N VAL A 24 16.43 10.70 -68.01
CA VAL A 24 17.28 9.75 -67.22
C VAL A 24 18.25 9.05 -68.20
N PRO A 25 19.58 8.92 -67.94
CA PRO A 25 20.22 7.79 -67.21
C PRO A 25 21.37 8.26 -66.25
N THR A 26 22.14 7.43 -65.52
CA THR A 26 22.45 5.98 -65.57
C THR A 26 22.67 5.39 -64.15
N GLU A 27 23.04 4.11 -64.03
CA GLU A 27 23.15 3.32 -62.78
C GLU A 27 24.37 3.67 -61.88
N GLY A 28 24.28 3.36 -60.57
CA GLY A 28 25.41 3.48 -59.63
C GLY A 28 25.03 3.39 -58.14
N GLN A 29 25.00 2.16 -57.61
CA GLN A 29 24.93 1.71 -56.19
C GLN A 29 25.11 2.76 -55.05
N ASP A 30 24.12 2.88 -54.15
CA ASP A 30 24.19 2.43 -52.73
C ASP A 30 22.96 2.90 -51.90
N GLU A 31 22.49 2.07 -50.97
CA GLU A 31 21.41 2.40 -50.01
C GLU A 31 21.95 2.90 -48.66
N PRO A 32 21.15 3.70 -47.93
CA PRO A 32 20.81 3.26 -46.58
C PRO A 32 19.31 3.39 -46.25
N GLU A 33 18.76 2.35 -45.60
CA GLU A 33 17.35 2.26 -45.19
C GLU A 33 16.92 3.34 -44.18
N ARG A 34 15.61 3.63 -44.15
CA ARG A 34 14.95 4.31 -43.03
C ARG A 34 14.21 3.27 -42.18
N PRO A 35 14.30 3.32 -40.82
CA PRO A 35 13.62 2.33 -39.98
C PRO A 35 12.09 2.47 -40.01
N GLU A 36 11.38 1.35 -40.19
CA GLU A 36 9.92 1.28 -40.10
C GLU A 36 9.37 1.51 -38.68
N ARG A 37 8.10 1.94 -38.58
CA ARG A 37 7.32 1.90 -37.33
C ARG A 37 6.60 0.56 -37.15
N ARG A 38 7.12 -0.30 -36.27
CA ARG A 38 6.39 -1.41 -35.59
C ARG A 38 6.97 -1.55 -34.17
N GLY A 39 6.26 -2.02 -33.15
CA GLY A 39 4.84 -2.37 -33.01
C GLY A 39 4.61 -2.86 -31.57
N PHE A 40 3.56 -2.38 -30.89
CA PHE A 40 3.43 -2.56 -29.43
C PHE A 40 3.07 -4.01 -29.05
N SER A 41 3.93 -4.68 -28.27
CA SER A 41 3.62 -5.96 -27.62
C SER A 41 4.62 -6.30 -26.51
N GLY A 42 4.15 -6.89 -25.41
CA GLY A 42 5.00 -7.46 -24.36
C GLY A 42 5.26 -6.56 -23.14
N ILE A 43 4.30 -6.49 -22.21
CA ILE A 43 4.61 -6.12 -20.82
C ILE A 43 5.31 -7.34 -20.19
N GLY A 44 6.63 -7.27 -20.01
CA GLY A 44 7.41 -8.48 -19.69
C GLY A 44 8.87 -8.29 -19.25
N GLU A 45 9.30 -7.08 -18.85
CA GLU A 45 10.61 -6.86 -18.19
C GLU A 45 10.53 -5.77 -17.10
N ALA A 46 9.79 -6.03 -16.02
CA ALA A 46 9.90 -5.23 -14.79
C ALA A 46 11.17 -5.64 -14.01
N ARG A 47 12.35 -5.24 -14.50
CA ARG A 47 13.62 -5.54 -13.83
C ARG A 47 13.75 -4.74 -12.53
N ALA A 48 13.95 -5.45 -11.41
CA ALA A 48 14.21 -4.82 -10.12
C ALA A 48 15.49 -3.96 -10.16
N TYR A 49 15.36 -2.68 -9.80
CA TYR A 49 16.45 -1.70 -9.87
C TYR A 49 17.40 -1.88 -8.68
N THR A 50 18.45 -2.68 -8.86
CA THR A 50 19.51 -2.86 -7.86
C THR A 50 20.65 -1.84 -8.09
N PRO A 51 21.00 -0.99 -7.11
CA PRO A 51 21.94 0.11 -7.31
C PRO A 51 23.41 -0.34 -7.30
N ARG A 52 23.85 -1.04 -8.38
CA ARG A 52 25.28 -1.29 -8.67
C ARG A 52 25.57 -1.29 -10.17
N GLY A 53 25.97 -0.13 -10.70
CA GLY A 53 26.60 -0.06 -12.02
C GLY A 53 27.99 -0.69 -12.02
N ARG A 54 28.26 -1.59 -12.98
CA ARG A 54 29.61 -1.95 -13.44
C ARG A 54 29.59 -2.12 -14.96
N THR A 55 30.67 -1.70 -15.61
CA THR A 55 30.79 -1.56 -17.06
C THR A 55 31.10 -2.88 -17.78
N VAL A 56 30.81 -2.92 -19.08
CA VAL A 56 30.99 -4.11 -19.93
C VAL A 56 32.33 -4.04 -20.67
N ALA A 57 33.28 -4.90 -20.31
CA ALA A 57 34.44 -5.24 -21.12
C ALA A 57 35.08 -6.58 -20.69
N GLU A 58 34.81 -7.66 -21.43
CA GLU A 58 35.81 -8.54 -22.08
C GLU A 58 35.18 -9.83 -22.66
N ARG A 59 35.94 -10.61 -23.43
CA ARG A 59 35.42 -11.57 -24.42
C ARG A 59 35.42 -13.05 -23.96
N GLY A 60 34.20 -13.56 -23.78
CA GLY A 60 33.66 -14.85 -24.23
C GLY A 60 34.52 -16.11 -24.45
N ARG A 61 33.98 -17.24 -23.99
CA ARG A 61 33.97 -18.55 -24.70
C ARG A 61 32.71 -19.34 -24.32
N ASN A 62 32.31 -20.30 -25.17
CA ASN A 62 31.01 -20.99 -25.14
C ASN A 62 31.15 -22.47 -24.63
N PRO A 63 30.11 -23.32 -24.54
CA PRO A 63 29.48 -23.66 -23.26
C PRO A 63 29.50 -25.16 -22.90
N ARG A 64 29.15 -25.52 -21.64
CA ARG A 64 28.50 -26.81 -21.32
C ARG A 64 27.93 -26.94 -19.88
N THR A 65 26.64 -27.27 -19.82
CA THR A 65 25.97 -28.17 -18.85
C THR A 65 26.36 -28.15 -17.36
N ALA A 66 25.46 -27.62 -16.50
CA ALA A 66 25.23 -28.14 -15.15
C ALA A 66 23.78 -27.89 -14.67
N ARG A 67 23.37 -28.71 -13.70
CA ARG A 67 22.01 -28.87 -13.14
C ARG A 67 21.45 -27.63 -12.43
N THR A 68 20.12 -27.62 -12.31
CA THR A 68 19.30 -26.77 -11.42
C THR A 68 19.86 -26.67 -9.99
N ALA A 69 19.98 -25.44 -9.50
CA ALA A 69 20.10 -25.11 -8.08
C ALA A 69 19.24 -23.87 -7.79
N ASP A 70 18.47 -23.91 -6.70
CA ASP A 70 17.59 -22.84 -6.23
C ASP A 70 18.39 -21.80 -5.41
N PRO A 71 18.34 -20.50 -5.74
CA PRO A 71 19.08 -19.46 -5.03
C PRO A 71 18.37 -18.89 -3.79
N PHE A 72 17.10 -19.23 -3.51
CA PHE A 72 16.31 -18.59 -2.45
C PHE A 72 16.09 -19.47 -1.21
N ARG A 73 17.17 -19.70 -0.46
CA ARG A 73 17.09 -20.15 0.95
C ARG A 73 18.05 -19.39 1.87
N PRO A 74 17.55 -18.55 2.80
CA PRO A 74 18.36 -18.11 3.93
C PRO A 74 18.56 -19.29 4.90
N ALA A 75 19.80 -19.56 5.27
CA ALA A 75 20.11 -20.58 6.26
C ALA A 75 19.83 -20.04 7.67
N LEU A 76 18.77 -20.51 8.33
CA LEU A 76 18.67 -20.40 9.79
C LEU A 76 19.78 -21.27 10.41
N GLN A 77 20.65 -20.65 11.20
CA GLN A 77 21.50 -21.36 12.14
C GLN A 77 21.13 -20.93 13.56
N VAL A 78 20.30 -21.76 14.21
CA VAL A 78 19.97 -21.62 15.63
C VAL A 78 21.23 -21.92 16.44
N VAL A 79 21.53 -21.07 17.42
CA VAL A 79 22.56 -21.32 18.44
C VAL A 79 21.87 -21.37 19.79
N GLU A 80 21.81 -22.56 20.36
CA GLU A 80 21.38 -22.84 21.73
C GLU A 80 22.58 -23.41 22.51
N GLY A 81 22.55 -23.39 23.85
CA GLY A 81 23.68 -23.83 24.68
C GLY A 81 23.92 -25.35 24.63
N GLY A 82 25.06 -25.89 25.08
CA GLY A 82 26.23 -25.25 25.69
C GLY A 82 26.56 -25.86 27.06
N GLU A 83 27.72 -26.50 27.21
CA GLU A 83 28.23 -27.04 28.49
C GLU A 83 29.74 -27.33 28.46
N GLY A 84 30.40 -27.41 29.63
CA GLY A 84 31.75 -27.99 29.79
C GLY A 84 32.95 -27.04 29.97
N GLY A 85 33.55 -27.03 31.17
CA GLY A 85 34.92 -26.58 31.44
C GLY A 85 35.68 -27.65 32.26
N PRO A 86 36.68 -27.33 33.12
CA PRO A 86 37.63 -26.21 33.11
C PRO A 86 39.11 -26.66 33.35
N ARG A 87 40.14 -25.81 33.08
CA ARG A 87 41.54 -25.87 33.59
C ARG A 87 42.41 -24.71 33.00
N ALA A 88 43.61 -24.34 33.49
CA ALA A 88 44.02 -23.90 34.84
C ALA A 88 45.50 -23.35 34.87
N ARG A 89 45.72 -22.11 35.37
CA ARG A 89 47.03 -21.47 35.71
C ARG A 89 47.93 -21.12 34.46
N GLN A 90 48.97 -20.28 34.49
CA GLN A 90 49.85 -19.73 35.56
C GLN A 90 50.17 -18.20 35.45
N ARG A 91 50.93 -17.69 36.44
CA ARG A 91 51.57 -16.35 36.61
C ARG A 91 52.71 -16.14 35.58
N GLY A 92 53.25 -14.94 35.25
CA GLY A 92 53.10 -13.55 35.73
C GLY A 92 53.60 -12.55 34.63
N ALA A 93 54.32 -11.42 34.84
CA ALA A 93 54.84 -10.71 36.03
C ALA A 93 55.27 -9.23 35.66
N ARG A 94 56.09 -8.58 36.50
CA ARG A 94 56.79 -7.25 36.39
C ARG A 94 58.08 -7.32 37.26
N PRO A 95 59.02 -6.34 37.38
CA PRO A 95 59.03 -4.91 36.95
C PRO A 95 60.38 -4.38 36.36
N ALA A 96 60.49 -3.06 36.11
CA ALA A 96 61.56 -2.13 36.59
C ALA A 96 61.86 -0.91 35.65
N GLU A 97 62.21 0.24 36.24
CA GLU A 97 62.83 1.42 35.58
C GLU A 97 64.37 1.38 35.77
N PRO A 98 65.14 2.35 35.20
CA PRO A 98 65.55 3.49 36.03
C PRO A 98 65.59 4.87 35.33
N ARG A 99 65.93 5.91 36.13
CA ARG A 99 66.03 7.35 35.78
C ARG A 99 67.44 7.74 35.28
N GLU A 100 67.63 8.98 34.78
CA GLU A 100 68.33 10.07 35.52
C GLU A 100 68.53 11.41 34.75
N THR A 101 68.46 12.53 35.50
CA THR A 101 69.20 13.84 35.38
C THR A 101 69.29 14.67 34.06
N ALA A 102 69.55 15.99 34.05
CA ALA A 102 69.31 17.12 34.99
C ALA A 102 69.75 18.49 34.37
N GLN A 103 69.23 19.61 34.90
CA GLN A 103 69.86 20.97 34.95
C GLN A 103 70.08 21.75 33.61
N SER A 104 70.20 23.10 33.54
CA SER A 104 70.09 24.20 34.54
C SER A 104 69.99 25.61 33.91
N ARG A 105 69.26 26.54 34.57
CA ARG A 105 69.58 28.01 34.81
C ARG A 105 69.77 28.96 33.59
N GLU A 106 69.73 30.31 33.68
CA GLU A 106 69.55 31.28 34.79
C GLU A 106 69.00 32.67 34.31
N THR A 107 68.45 33.48 35.23
CA THR A 107 68.27 34.98 35.24
C THR A 107 67.53 35.72 34.09
N GLY A 108 66.83 36.85 34.31
CA GLY A 108 66.33 37.45 35.57
C GLY A 108 66.15 38.99 35.55
N GLN A 109 65.18 39.51 36.35
CA GLN A 109 65.08 40.89 36.91
C GLN A 109 64.90 42.09 35.93
N LYS A 110 64.34 43.28 36.27
CA LYS A 110 63.92 43.92 37.55
C LYS A 110 62.97 45.13 37.32
N ARG A 111 62.32 45.59 38.42
CA ARG A 111 61.92 47.00 38.77
C ARG A 111 60.68 47.72 38.15
N ASN A 112 59.78 48.11 39.06
CA ASN A 112 58.94 49.34 39.11
C ASN A 112 59.83 50.54 39.62
N PRO A 113 59.40 51.83 39.80
CA PRO A 113 58.04 52.33 40.16
C PRO A 113 57.57 53.77 39.68
N ARG A 114 56.28 54.11 39.92
CA ARG A 114 55.68 55.48 40.18
C ARG A 114 55.82 56.57 39.06
N GLU A 115 55.19 57.75 39.08
CA GLU A 115 54.40 58.54 40.06
C GLU A 115 53.42 59.56 39.38
N THR A 116 52.49 60.20 40.14
CA THR A 116 51.73 61.47 39.83
C THR A 116 50.79 61.56 38.60
N ALA A 117 49.79 62.46 38.49
CA ALA A 117 48.93 63.20 39.47
C ALA A 117 47.76 63.95 38.74
N GLN A 118 46.91 64.65 39.52
CA GLN A 118 46.00 65.78 39.17
C GLN A 118 44.58 65.52 38.59
N SER A 119 43.72 66.49 38.91
CA SER A 119 42.31 66.79 38.54
C SER A 119 42.14 68.33 38.71
N PRO A 120 40.95 68.96 38.56
CA PRO A 120 39.74 68.70 37.76
C PRO A 120 39.43 69.89 36.81
N GLU A 121 38.18 70.01 36.31
CA GLU A 121 37.35 71.22 36.01
C GLU A 121 36.30 70.86 34.92
N THR A 122 34.98 70.87 35.15
CA THR A 122 34.00 71.97 35.32
C THR A 122 33.75 72.86 34.07
N GLY A 123 32.56 72.72 33.47
CA GLY A 123 32.09 73.56 32.36
C GLY A 123 30.55 73.64 32.28
N GLN A 124 29.92 74.48 33.10
CA GLN A 124 28.48 74.76 33.03
C GLN A 124 28.15 75.77 31.91
N LYS A 125 26.97 75.65 31.27
CA LYS A 125 25.86 76.64 31.40
C LYS A 125 24.60 76.36 30.56
N ARG A 126 23.45 76.64 31.19
CA ARG A 126 22.21 77.27 30.65
C ARG A 126 21.28 76.49 29.70
N SER A 127 20.26 75.90 30.33
CA SER A 127 18.79 76.04 30.11
C SER A 127 18.35 77.39 29.45
N PRO A 128 17.10 77.56 28.90
CA PRO A 128 15.85 77.02 29.49
C PRO A 128 14.62 76.74 28.55
N ARG A 129 13.53 76.24 29.18
CA ARG A 129 12.08 76.63 29.13
C ARG A 129 11.45 77.23 27.84
N GLU A 130 10.14 77.14 27.55
CA GLU A 130 8.96 76.40 28.08
C GLU A 130 7.75 76.62 27.13
N THR A 131 6.87 75.62 26.94
CA THR A 131 5.45 75.80 26.47
C THR A 131 5.26 76.44 25.06
N ALA A 132 4.07 76.62 24.46
CA ALA A 132 2.67 76.39 24.88
C ALA A 132 1.74 76.10 23.66
N GLN A 133 0.60 75.41 23.89
CA GLN A 133 -0.74 75.56 23.24
C GLN A 133 -0.84 75.47 21.68
N SER A 134 -1.95 75.14 21.02
CA SER A 134 -3.38 74.95 21.35
C SER A 134 -3.94 73.72 20.57
N ARG A 135 -5.04 73.02 20.94
CA ARG A 135 -6.48 73.33 20.71
C ARG A 135 -6.78 73.97 19.32
N GLU A 136 -7.81 73.57 18.57
CA GLU A 136 -9.18 73.24 19.02
C GLU A 136 -9.98 72.23 18.13
N THR A 137 -11.29 72.11 18.38
CA THR A 137 -12.28 71.10 17.93
C THR A 137 -12.93 71.35 16.55
N GLY A 138 -13.66 70.37 15.95
CA GLY A 138 -14.68 70.74 14.93
C GLY A 138 -15.46 69.71 14.08
N GLN A 139 -16.30 68.85 14.68
CA GLN A 139 -17.63 68.36 14.17
C GLN A 139 -17.97 68.07 12.67
N LYS A 140 -18.70 66.93 12.46
CA LYS A 140 -19.79 66.71 11.45
C LYS A 140 -19.36 66.59 9.96
N ARG A 141 -20.04 65.86 9.05
CA ARG A 141 -21.45 65.34 8.97
C ARG A 141 -21.54 64.22 7.90
N SER A 142 -22.50 63.30 7.99
CA SER A 142 -22.97 62.48 6.84
C SER A 142 -23.99 63.26 5.98
N PRO A 143 -24.38 62.76 4.78
CA PRO A 143 -25.69 62.11 4.69
C PRO A 143 -25.89 61.00 3.61
N ARG A 144 -26.78 60.03 3.94
CA ARG A 144 -27.87 59.43 3.12
C ARG A 144 -27.55 58.60 1.84
N GLU A 145 -27.91 57.30 1.82
CA GLU A 145 -29.19 56.65 1.36
C GLU A 145 -29.13 56.26 -0.13
N THR A 146 -29.82 55.23 -0.67
CA THR A 146 -31.04 54.51 -0.20
C THR A 146 -31.12 53.07 -0.74
N ALA A 147 -31.82 52.16 0.00
CA ALA A 147 -32.66 51.03 -0.48
C ALA A 147 -32.05 49.92 -1.39
N GLN A 148 -32.54 48.67 -1.47
CA GLN A 148 -33.49 47.76 -0.77
C GLN A 148 -33.13 46.32 -1.26
N SER A 149 -33.52 45.15 -0.73
CA SER A 149 -34.50 44.66 0.27
C SER A 149 -33.91 43.37 0.92
N ARG A 150 -34.11 43.06 2.22
CA ARG A 150 -35.16 42.17 2.81
C ARG A 150 -35.16 40.69 2.30
N GLU A 151 -35.41 39.66 3.13
CA GLU A 151 -36.02 39.66 4.48
C GLU A 151 -35.56 38.51 5.41
N THR A 152 -35.47 38.83 6.72
CA THR A 152 -35.67 38.00 7.96
C THR A 152 -35.22 36.53 8.06
N ALA A 153 -34.47 36.07 9.10
CA ALA A 153 -34.69 36.12 10.57
C ALA A 153 -35.72 35.06 11.07
N GLN A 154 -35.62 34.46 12.27
CA GLN A 154 -35.40 35.09 13.59
C GLN A 154 -34.48 34.33 14.57
N LYS A 155 -33.92 35.09 15.54
CA LYS A 155 -33.40 34.59 16.82
C LYS A 155 -34.52 34.55 17.87
N ARG A 156 -34.38 33.73 18.92
CA ARG A 156 -34.73 34.15 20.30
C ARG A 156 -34.07 33.29 21.39
N ASN A 157 -33.65 33.96 22.45
CA ASN A 157 -33.19 33.47 23.76
C ASN A 157 -33.28 34.71 24.69
N PRO A 158 -33.71 34.61 25.96
CA PRO A 158 -32.73 34.84 27.04
C PRO A 158 -33.02 34.21 28.43
N ARG A 159 -31.93 34.03 29.22
CA ARG A 159 -31.88 34.06 30.72
C ARG A 159 -32.58 32.90 31.48
N GLU A 160 -32.24 32.52 32.72
CA GLU A 160 -31.18 32.86 33.71
C GLU A 160 -31.04 31.65 34.71
N ALA A 161 -30.15 31.53 35.71
CA ALA A 161 -29.16 32.46 36.30
C ALA A 161 -27.81 31.79 36.70
N ARG A 162 -27.78 31.06 37.84
CA ARG A 162 -26.56 30.58 38.53
C ARG A 162 -26.89 29.41 39.48
N GLU A 163 -25.95 28.50 39.71
CA GLU A 163 -25.42 28.26 41.07
C GLU A 163 -24.05 27.54 41.09
N LYS A 164 -23.46 27.37 42.27
CA LYS A 164 -22.16 26.70 42.50
C LYS A 164 -22.35 25.46 43.39
N LYS A 165 -21.61 24.38 43.13
CA LYS A 165 -20.75 23.70 44.13
C LYS A 165 -20.00 22.50 43.55
N ASP A 166 -18.79 22.33 44.08
CA ASP A 166 -18.03 21.08 44.19
C ASP A 166 -17.70 20.98 45.69
N PRO A 167 -17.77 19.79 46.33
CA PRO A 167 -16.49 19.15 46.66
C PRO A 167 -16.47 17.60 46.64
N ARG A 168 -15.24 17.08 46.65
CA ARG A 168 -14.77 15.74 47.09
C ARG A 168 -15.55 15.19 48.32
N GLU A 169 -15.67 13.89 48.61
CA GLU A 169 -14.57 12.91 48.77
C GLU A 169 -15.09 11.47 49.11
N ALA A 170 -14.24 10.45 48.94
CA ALA A 170 -14.15 9.15 49.66
C ALA A 170 -15.25 8.02 49.60
N ARG A 171 -14.74 6.83 49.17
CA ARG A 171 -14.93 5.44 49.70
C ARG A 171 -16.11 4.49 49.29
N GLU A 172 -15.65 3.35 48.78
CA GLU A 172 -16.05 1.93 49.03
C GLU A 172 -17.37 1.30 48.49
N ARG A 173 -17.14 0.25 47.67
CA ARG A 173 -17.83 -1.06 47.60
C ARG A 173 -19.38 -1.10 47.53
N GLN A 174 -19.92 -1.43 46.35
CA GLN A 174 -20.65 -2.69 46.04
C GLN A 174 -21.36 -2.62 44.66
N SER A 175 -21.71 -3.78 44.09
CA SER A 175 -22.29 -3.90 42.74
C SER A 175 -23.82 -4.11 42.73
N PRO A 176 -24.55 -3.42 41.84
CA PRO A 176 -25.81 -3.90 41.24
C PRO A 176 -25.66 -4.03 39.70
N ARG A 177 -25.93 -5.19 39.08
CA ARG A 177 -27.23 -5.83 38.77
C ARG A 177 -27.97 -5.22 37.56
N GLU A 178 -28.14 -6.06 36.54
CA GLU A 178 -29.04 -5.87 35.39
C GLU A 178 -30.53 -6.02 35.78
N PRO A 179 -31.47 -5.50 34.98
CA PRO A 179 -32.84 -5.99 34.90
C PRO A 179 -32.97 -7.12 33.85
N ARG A 180 -33.43 -8.30 34.28
CA ARG A 180 -33.85 -9.42 33.41
C ARG A 180 -35.36 -9.45 33.26
N GLU A 181 -35.85 -9.76 32.05
CA GLU A 181 -37.05 -10.60 31.84
C GLU A 181 -36.95 -11.40 30.53
N LYS A 182 -37.57 -12.59 30.36
CA LYS A 182 -37.67 -13.78 31.23
C LYS A 182 -38.30 -14.91 30.41
N ARG A 183 -37.54 -15.96 30.10
CA ARG A 183 -38.08 -17.26 29.65
C ARG A 183 -38.18 -18.20 30.87
N PRO A 184 -39.13 -19.13 30.88
CA PRO A 184 -38.94 -20.43 31.53
C PRO A 184 -39.09 -21.60 30.55
N ALA A 185 -38.55 -22.74 30.99
CA ALA A 185 -38.70 -24.12 30.50
C ALA A 185 -38.75 -24.99 31.79
N PRO A 186 -38.40 -26.30 31.86
CA PRO A 186 -38.11 -27.32 30.83
C PRO A 186 -38.81 -28.69 31.14
N GLU A 187 -38.22 -29.80 30.67
CA GLU A 187 -38.35 -31.20 31.15
C GLU A 187 -39.59 -32.05 30.77
N ALA A 188 -39.55 -33.40 30.74
CA ALA A 188 -38.48 -34.37 30.35
C ALA A 188 -39.03 -35.83 30.32
N ARG A 189 -38.54 -36.68 29.38
CA ARG A 189 -38.65 -38.18 29.38
C ARG A 189 -40.10 -38.77 29.28
N GLU A 190 -40.37 -40.05 28.97
CA GLU A 190 -39.53 -41.22 28.61
C GLU A 190 -40.28 -42.26 27.72
N ARG A 191 -39.50 -43.06 26.94
CA ARG A 191 -39.73 -44.47 26.49
C ARG A 191 -40.94 -44.93 25.61
N ARG A 192 -40.56 -45.90 24.74
CA ARG A 192 -41.32 -47.04 24.13
C ARG A 192 -42.20 -46.83 22.88
N ALA A 193 -41.93 -47.72 21.91
CA ALA A 193 -42.81 -48.23 20.85
C ALA A 193 -43.25 -49.68 21.25
N PRO A 194 -44.00 -50.50 20.46
CA PRO A 194 -44.39 -50.34 19.04
C PRO A 194 -45.82 -50.81 18.63
N ASP A 195 -46.05 -50.76 17.31
CA ASP A 195 -46.82 -51.72 16.47
C ASP A 195 -48.28 -51.44 16.01
N LYS A 196 -48.53 -52.03 14.83
CA LYS A 196 -49.67 -52.18 13.88
C LYS A 196 -51.18 -51.95 14.19
N ASP A 197 -51.85 -51.66 13.07
CA ASP A 197 -53.11 -52.21 12.50
C ASP A 197 -54.54 -51.62 12.72
N ASP A 198 -55.15 -51.35 11.55
CA ASP A 198 -56.47 -51.70 11.01
C ASP A 198 -57.85 -51.29 11.62
N SER A 199 -58.43 -50.27 10.99
CA SER A 199 -59.86 -50.17 10.56
C SER A 199 -61.01 -49.71 11.49
N ARG A 200 -62.05 -49.20 10.80
CA ARG A 200 -63.50 -49.12 11.16
C ARG A 200 -63.95 -48.06 12.20
N VAL A 201 -64.73 -47.02 11.81
CA VAL A 201 -66.20 -46.98 11.49
C VAL A 201 -67.05 -46.96 12.79
N ARG A 202 -68.02 -46.05 13.04
CA ARG A 202 -68.79 -45.06 12.24
C ARG A 202 -69.50 -44.03 13.15
N ARG A 203 -69.90 -42.86 12.63
CA ARG A 203 -71.25 -42.24 12.84
C ARG A 203 -71.53 -41.12 11.81
N ASN A 204 -72.80 -40.82 11.58
CA ASN A 204 -73.35 -39.93 10.53
C ASN A 204 -74.27 -38.86 11.20
N PRO A 205 -74.84 -37.83 10.51
CA PRO A 205 -75.89 -38.01 9.48
C PRO A 205 -75.89 -37.06 8.25
N GLU A 206 -76.85 -37.33 7.36
CA GLU A 206 -77.30 -36.67 6.10
C GLU A 206 -78.02 -35.30 6.30
N PRO A 207 -78.56 -34.56 5.27
CA PRO A 207 -78.92 -34.90 3.85
C PRO A 207 -78.20 -34.06 2.74
N ALA A 208 -78.11 -34.39 1.43
CA ALA A 208 -79.05 -34.88 0.37
C ALA A 208 -79.87 -33.75 -0.32
N ARG A 209 -80.20 -33.73 -1.64
CA ARG A 209 -79.87 -34.61 -2.81
C ARG A 209 -80.26 -33.94 -4.17
N ASP A 210 -79.76 -34.50 -5.28
CA ASP A 210 -80.28 -34.58 -6.67
C ASP A 210 -80.82 -33.35 -7.47
N ALA A 211 -80.46 -33.33 -8.77
CA ALA A 211 -81.30 -32.78 -9.85
C ALA A 211 -80.97 -33.42 -11.22
N SER A 212 -81.97 -33.82 -12.01
CA SER A 212 -81.78 -34.23 -13.43
C SER A 212 -83.03 -34.03 -14.30
N SER A 213 -82.88 -33.39 -15.47
CA SER A 213 -83.81 -33.29 -16.62
C SER A 213 -83.17 -32.35 -17.66
N ARG A 214 -83.33 -32.42 -19.00
CA ARG A 214 -84.44 -32.74 -19.93
C ARG A 214 -85.43 -31.59 -20.28
N ARG A 215 -85.02 -30.81 -21.30
CA ARG A 215 -85.76 -30.51 -22.57
C ARG A 215 -86.56 -29.18 -22.70
N THR A 216 -86.57 -28.67 -23.94
CA THR A 216 -87.31 -27.49 -24.50
C THR A 216 -86.73 -26.10 -24.13
N GLY A 217 -86.75 -25.07 -24.99
CA GLY A 217 -87.40 -24.89 -26.31
C GLY A 217 -86.62 -24.06 -27.36
N LYS A 218 -87.32 -23.63 -28.43
CA LYS A 218 -86.86 -22.94 -29.67
C LYS A 218 -86.87 -21.38 -29.51
N PRO A 219 -86.56 -20.47 -30.50
CA PRO A 219 -86.60 -20.64 -31.97
C PRO A 219 -85.46 -20.07 -32.86
N GLU A 220 -85.35 -20.64 -34.08
CA GLU A 220 -85.02 -20.04 -35.40
C GLU A 220 -83.66 -19.34 -35.67
N SER A 221 -83.15 -19.26 -36.91
CA SER A 221 -83.70 -19.57 -38.25
C SER A 221 -82.76 -20.46 -39.13
N GLY A 222 -83.19 -20.88 -40.33
CA GLY A 222 -82.43 -21.78 -41.25
C GLY A 222 -82.06 -21.11 -42.60
N PRO A 223 -81.90 -21.83 -43.74
CA PRO A 223 -82.17 -23.26 -44.06
C PRO A 223 -80.90 -23.98 -44.67
N ARG A 224 -80.81 -24.81 -45.74
CA ARG A 224 -81.74 -25.36 -46.78
C ARG A 224 -81.21 -26.58 -47.61
N ARG A 225 -81.55 -27.83 -47.24
CA ARG A 225 -81.69 -29.05 -48.15
C ARG A 225 -80.42 -29.61 -48.84
N THR A 226 -80.31 -30.87 -49.35
CA THR A 226 -81.10 -32.15 -49.36
C THR A 226 -80.08 -33.31 -49.61
N VAL A 227 -80.11 -34.53 -49.02
CA VAL A 227 -81.09 -35.66 -49.05
C VAL A 227 -81.13 -36.34 -50.45
N THR A 228 -81.13 -37.67 -50.67
CA THR A 228 -81.57 -38.91 -49.95
C THR A 228 -80.54 -40.08 -50.18
N GLU A 229 -80.60 -41.38 -49.79
CA GLU A 229 -81.43 -42.29 -48.95
C GLU A 229 -80.57 -43.55 -48.50
N ARG A 230 -81.17 -44.74 -48.27
CA ARG A 230 -80.59 -46.07 -47.96
C ARG A 230 -81.46 -47.22 -48.52
N THR A 231 -80.88 -48.39 -48.81
CA THR A 231 -81.64 -49.67 -48.87
C THR A 231 -80.82 -50.91 -48.42
N ARG A 232 -81.49 -52.04 -48.21
CA ARG A 232 -81.01 -53.28 -47.54
C ARG A 232 -80.51 -54.37 -48.51
N PRO A 233 -79.72 -55.36 -48.04
CA PRO A 233 -79.23 -56.47 -48.86
C PRO A 233 -80.25 -57.60 -49.09
N GLY A 234 -80.02 -58.40 -50.15
CA GLY A 234 -80.72 -59.65 -50.47
C GLY A 234 -79.74 -60.78 -50.88
N PRO A 235 -80.18 -62.05 -50.97
CA PRO A 235 -79.27 -63.20 -50.89
C PRO A 235 -78.87 -63.88 -52.22
N ALA A 236 -77.73 -64.60 -52.13
CA ALA A 236 -77.36 -65.83 -52.86
C ALA A 236 -77.28 -65.85 -54.41
N ARG A 237 -76.04 -65.97 -54.93
CA ARG A 237 -75.72 -66.84 -56.08
C ARG A 237 -74.26 -67.29 -56.07
N GLU A 238 -74.04 -68.59 -55.98
CA GLU A 238 -72.79 -69.29 -56.32
C GLU A 238 -72.82 -69.75 -57.79
N PRO A 239 -71.74 -70.33 -58.37
CA PRO A 239 -70.33 -70.30 -57.97
C PRO A 239 -69.37 -69.94 -59.13
N ALA A 240 -68.09 -69.73 -58.82
CA ALA A 240 -66.99 -69.88 -59.80
C ALA A 240 -65.72 -70.37 -59.10
N ARG A 241 -65.35 -71.65 -59.31
CA ARG A 241 -64.13 -72.24 -58.71
C ARG A 241 -62.87 -71.60 -59.28
N ARG A 242 -61.91 -71.26 -58.40
CA ARG A 242 -60.48 -71.08 -58.75
C ARG A 242 -59.62 -71.97 -57.84
N PRO A 243 -58.41 -72.38 -58.25
CA PRO A 243 -57.69 -73.46 -57.56
C PRO A 243 -57.20 -73.07 -56.16
N ARG A 244 -57.18 -74.06 -55.24
CA ARG A 244 -56.42 -73.95 -53.99
C ARG A 244 -54.93 -74.07 -54.30
N PRO A 245 -54.06 -73.15 -53.83
CA PRO A 245 -52.63 -73.42 -53.74
C PRO A 245 -52.39 -74.60 -52.77
N VAL A 246 -51.49 -75.50 -53.14
CA VAL A 246 -51.02 -76.56 -52.23
C VAL A 246 -50.08 -75.91 -51.20
N PRO A 247 -50.24 -76.13 -49.89
CA PRO A 247 -49.25 -75.69 -48.90
C PRO A 247 -47.93 -76.42 -49.17
N ALA A 248 -46.84 -75.67 -49.36
CA ALA A 248 -45.52 -76.29 -49.40
C ALA A 248 -45.19 -76.90 -48.03
N GLU A 249 -44.77 -78.17 -47.98
CA GLU A 249 -44.29 -78.77 -46.73
C GLU A 249 -43.09 -77.96 -46.21
N PRO A 250 -43.10 -77.50 -44.94
CA PRO A 250 -41.93 -76.86 -44.38
C PRO A 250 -40.79 -77.89 -44.30
N PRO A 251 -39.54 -77.51 -44.65
CA PRO A 251 -38.43 -78.46 -44.68
C PRO A 251 -38.23 -79.09 -43.29
N LYS A 252 -38.00 -80.41 -43.26
CA LYS A 252 -37.87 -81.21 -42.03
C LYS A 252 -36.59 -80.84 -41.26
N LEU A 253 -36.65 -79.75 -40.50
CA LEU A 253 -35.58 -79.25 -39.64
C LEU A 253 -35.21 -80.32 -38.60
N ALA A 254 -33.97 -80.80 -38.67
CA ALA A 254 -33.50 -81.95 -37.89
C ALA A 254 -33.68 -81.77 -36.36
N ASN A 255 -34.13 -82.85 -35.70
CA ASN A 255 -34.29 -83.07 -34.27
C ASN A 255 -34.19 -81.83 -33.37
N SER A 256 -35.36 -81.27 -33.05
CA SER A 256 -35.53 -80.13 -32.12
C SER A 256 -34.74 -80.30 -30.82
N THR A 257 -34.69 -81.51 -30.25
CA THR A 257 -33.92 -81.83 -29.03
C THR A 257 -32.41 -81.68 -29.21
N ARG A 258 -31.83 -81.96 -30.38
CA ARG A 258 -30.41 -81.69 -30.67
C ARG A 258 -30.16 -80.20 -30.85
N ARG A 259 -31.04 -79.49 -31.58
CA ARG A 259 -30.94 -78.03 -31.76
C ARG A 259 -31.06 -77.27 -30.43
N LEU A 260 -31.99 -77.67 -29.58
CA LEU A 260 -32.18 -77.08 -28.25
C LEU A 260 -30.95 -77.33 -27.38
N ARG A 261 -30.47 -78.58 -27.27
CA ARG A 261 -29.24 -78.92 -26.51
C ARG A 261 -28.02 -78.14 -27.02
N LEU A 262 -27.83 -78.01 -28.33
CA LEU A 262 -26.74 -77.22 -28.90
C LEU A 262 -26.86 -75.73 -28.54
N GLY A 263 -28.08 -75.17 -28.60
CA GLY A 263 -28.36 -73.80 -28.14
C GLY A 263 -28.13 -73.59 -26.65
N THR A 264 -28.52 -74.55 -25.80
CA THR A 264 -28.26 -74.51 -24.35
C THR A 264 -26.78 -74.62 -24.03
N VAL A 265 -26.03 -75.48 -24.74
CA VAL A 265 -24.56 -75.59 -24.60
C VAL A 265 -23.87 -74.31 -25.05
N LEU A 266 -24.28 -73.70 -26.16
CA LEU A 266 -23.76 -72.39 -26.60
C LEU A 266 -24.06 -71.28 -25.60
N ALA A 267 -25.30 -71.20 -25.08
CA ALA A 267 -25.69 -70.23 -24.07
C ALA A 267 -24.91 -70.43 -22.76
N LEU A 268 -24.74 -71.67 -22.29
CA LEU A 268 -23.92 -71.99 -21.13
C LEU A 268 -22.44 -71.66 -21.36
N SER A 269 -21.87 -71.97 -22.54
CA SER A 269 -20.48 -71.61 -22.84
C SER A 269 -20.28 -70.09 -22.89
N LEU A 270 -21.28 -69.34 -23.36
CA LEU A 270 -21.25 -67.88 -23.33
C LEU A 270 -21.35 -67.34 -21.89
N PHE A 271 -22.24 -67.89 -21.06
CA PHE A 271 -22.32 -67.54 -19.64
C PHE A 271 -21.04 -67.89 -18.86
N VAL A 272 -20.42 -69.03 -19.16
CA VAL A 272 -19.12 -69.43 -18.59
C VAL A 272 -18.00 -68.52 -19.08
N MET A 273 -17.98 -68.14 -20.37
CA MET A 273 -17.01 -67.17 -20.91
C MET A 273 -17.16 -65.78 -20.27
N ILE A 274 -18.40 -65.31 -20.10
CA ILE A 274 -18.69 -64.05 -19.40
C ILE A 274 -18.29 -64.15 -17.94
N GLY A 275 -18.62 -65.24 -17.24
CA GLY A 275 -18.26 -65.49 -15.84
C GLY A 275 -16.75 -65.55 -15.61
N ILE A 276 -16.01 -66.28 -16.46
CA ILE A 276 -14.54 -66.30 -16.46
C ILE A 276 -14.00 -64.90 -16.72
N ARG A 277 -14.55 -64.13 -17.67
CA ARG A 277 -14.12 -62.76 -17.91
C ARG A 277 -14.40 -61.83 -16.73
N LEU A 278 -15.50 -62.05 -16.01
CA LEU A 278 -15.85 -61.32 -14.78
C LEU A 278 -14.87 -61.63 -13.64
N VAL A 279 -14.55 -62.91 -13.42
CA VAL A 279 -13.53 -63.34 -12.44
C VAL A 279 -12.14 -62.80 -12.81
N VAL A 280 -11.76 -62.81 -14.10
CA VAL A 280 -10.51 -62.20 -14.58
C VAL A 280 -10.50 -60.69 -14.32
N LEU A 281 -11.63 -59.99 -14.44
CA LEU A 281 -11.73 -58.55 -14.15
C LEU A 281 -11.84 -58.20 -12.65
N GLN A 282 -12.26 -59.14 -11.79
CA GLN A 282 -12.42 -58.92 -10.34
C GLN A 282 -11.27 -59.47 -9.49
N VAL A 283 -10.56 -60.49 -9.98
CA VAL A 283 -9.50 -61.22 -9.27
C VAL A 283 -8.18 -61.19 -10.05
N GLY A 284 -8.25 -61.14 -11.38
CA GLY A 284 -7.08 -61.10 -12.28
C GLY A 284 -6.60 -59.71 -12.66
N THR A 285 -7.27 -58.62 -12.23
CA THR A 285 -6.82 -57.24 -12.46
C THR A 285 -5.48 -57.01 -11.78
N SER A 286 -4.43 -57.04 -12.60
CA SER A 286 -3.07 -56.83 -12.12
C SER A 286 -2.89 -55.42 -11.55
N ALA A 287 -1.95 -55.24 -10.63
CA ALA A 287 -1.60 -53.90 -10.13
C ALA A 287 -1.21 -52.93 -11.28
N ALA A 288 -0.66 -53.45 -12.38
CA ALA A 288 -0.35 -52.70 -13.59
C ALA A 288 -1.60 -52.26 -14.38
N GLU A 289 -2.66 -53.07 -14.43
CA GLU A 289 -3.94 -52.64 -15.03
C GLU A 289 -4.64 -51.59 -14.18
N VAL A 290 -4.64 -51.75 -12.84
CA VAL A 290 -5.19 -50.75 -11.92
C VAL A 290 -4.43 -49.43 -12.04
N ASP A 291 -3.10 -49.47 -12.03
CA ASP A 291 -2.22 -48.32 -12.32
C ASP A 291 -2.50 -47.70 -13.69
N SER A 292 -2.72 -48.50 -14.73
CA SER A 292 -3.09 -47.99 -16.07
C SER A 292 -4.45 -47.27 -16.08
N LEU A 293 -5.42 -47.76 -15.30
CA LEU A 293 -6.74 -47.15 -15.16
C LEU A 293 -6.68 -45.86 -14.33
N VAL A 294 -5.85 -45.82 -13.28
CA VAL A 294 -5.55 -44.59 -12.53
C VAL A 294 -4.90 -43.56 -13.44
N LYS A 295 -3.87 -43.93 -14.21
CA LYS A 295 -3.22 -43.04 -15.20
C LYS A 295 -4.14 -42.60 -16.33
N LEU A 296 -5.18 -43.38 -16.67
CA LEU A 296 -6.23 -43.00 -17.63
C LEU A 296 -7.34 -42.15 -17.01
N ARG A 297 -7.46 -42.13 -15.68
CA ARG A 297 -8.29 -41.20 -14.88
C ARG A 297 -7.57 -39.87 -14.69
N GLU A 298 -6.30 -39.88 -14.27
CA GLU A 298 -5.45 -38.69 -14.10
C GLU A 298 -5.43 -37.84 -15.37
N LYS A 299 -5.31 -38.46 -16.55
CA LYS A 299 -5.43 -37.81 -17.88
C LYS A 299 -6.83 -37.25 -18.22
N ARG A 300 -7.78 -37.31 -17.29
CA ARG A 300 -9.12 -36.70 -17.37
C ARG A 300 -9.43 -35.81 -16.15
N LEU A 301 -8.55 -35.75 -15.16
CA LEU A 301 -8.74 -34.85 -14.02
C LEU A 301 -8.44 -33.42 -14.47
N SER A 302 -9.46 -32.57 -14.49
CA SER A 302 -9.25 -31.13 -14.48
C SER A 302 -9.05 -30.69 -13.04
N THR A 303 -8.14 -29.74 -12.83
CA THR A 303 -7.99 -29.04 -11.55
C THR A 303 -8.29 -27.57 -11.79
N VAL A 304 -9.18 -27.02 -10.98
CA VAL A 304 -9.47 -25.57 -10.91
C VAL A 304 -9.05 -25.11 -9.52
N GLU A 305 -8.14 -24.14 -9.48
CA GLU A 305 -7.74 -23.46 -8.25
C GLU A 305 -8.87 -22.54 -7.78
N LEU A 306 -9.02 -22.42 -6.46
CA LEU A 306 -10.06 -21.63 -5.82
C LEU A 306 -9.34 -20.56 -4.99
N PRO A 307 -9.31 -19.29 -5.44
CA PRO A 307 -8.52 -18.25 -4.78
C PRO A 307 -8.96 -18.09 -3.32
N ALA A 308 -8.00 -17.87 -2.44
CA ALA A 308 -8.22 -17.59 -1.03
C ALA A 308 -8.48 -16.10 -0.78
N ALA A 309 -9.41 -15.82 0.13
CA ALA A 309 -9.72 -14.48 0.61
C ALA A 309 -8.48 -13.78 1.16
N ARG A 310 -7.90 -12.89 0.35
CA ARG A 310 -6.68 -12.17 0.70
C ARG A 310 -6.94 -11.23 1.88
N GLY A 311 -6.14 -11.37 2.93
CA GLY A 311 -6.24 -10.62 4.18
C GLY A 311 -6.29 -9.11 3.96
N SER A 312 -7.00 -8.40 4.83
CA SER A 312 -7.17 -6.94 4.72
C SER A 312 -5.95 -6.20 5.27
N ILE A 313 -5.69 -5.00 4.77
CA ILE A 313 -4.78 -4.04 5.38
C ILE A 313 -5.66 -2.95 6.03
N LEU A 314 -5.51 -2.80 7.35
CA LEU A 314 -6.35 -1.95 8.19
C LEU A 314 -5.53 -0.83 8.83
N ASP A 315 -6.15 0.31 9.10
CA ASP A 315 -5.56 1.38 9.91
C ASP A 315 -5.50 1.02 11.40
N ARG A 316 -4.93 1.91 12.22
CA ARG A 316 -4.73 1.68 13.65
C ARG A 316 -6.00 1.45 14.48
N ASP A 317 -7.16 1.88 13.96
CA ASP A 317 -8.47 1.75 14.59
C ASP A 317 -9.35 0.66 13.94
N GLY A 318 -8.79 -0.08 12.97
CA GLY A 318 -9.43 -1.21 12.31
C GLY A 318 -10.19 -0.87 11.02
N TRP A 319 -10.06 0.35 10.48
CA TRP A 319 -10.70 0.71 9.22
C TRP A 319 -9.95 0.13 8.01
N VAL A 320 -10.70 -0.38 7.04
CA VAL A 320 -10.13 -0.90 5.78
C VAL A 320 -9.38 0.20 5.02
N LEU A 321 -8.13 -0.10 4.68
CA LEU A 321 -7.33 0.64 3.70
C LEU A 321 -7.28 -0.14 2.37
N ALA A 322 -7.13 -1.47 2.44
CA ALA A 322 -7.34 -2.40 1.33
C ALA A 322 -7.94 -3.73 1.83
N ASN A 323 -8.78 -4.38 1.03
CA ASN A 323 -9.34 -5.71 1.34
C ASN A 323 -9.63 -6.50 0.05
N SER A 324 -9.86 -7.81 0.16
CA SER A 324 -10.52 -8.56 -0.91
C SER A 324 -12.04 -8.52 -0.74
N VAL A 325 -12.74 -8.50 -1.87
CA VAL A 325 -14.19 -8.73 -1.98
C VAL A 325 -14.47 -9.86 -2.97
N GLU A 326 -15.50 -10.66 -2.67
CA GLU A 326 -15.97 -11.71 -3.58
C GLU A 326 -16.45 -11.10 -4.90
N ALA A 327 -15.91 -11.60 -6.01
CA ALA A 327 -16.18 -11.09 -7.35
C ALA A 327 -16.42 -12.25 -8.33
N ARG A 328 -16.52 -11.93 -9.62
CA ARG A 328 -16.61 -12.90 -10.70
C ARG A 328 -15.61 -12.58 -11.80
N TYR A 329 -15.10 -13.62 -12.45
CA TYR A 329 -14.45 -13.46 -13.75
C TYR A 329 -15.39 -13.91 -14.85
N ILE A 330 -15.29 -13.24 -16.00
CA ILE A 330 -16.07 -13.52 -17.20
C ILE A 330 -15.09 -14.04 -18.24
N TYR A 331 -15.36 -15.21 -18.82
CA TYR A 331 -14.48 -15.83 -19.82
C TYR A 331 -15.25 -16.32 -21.04
N ALA A 332 -14.54 -16.42 -22.15
CA ALA A 332 -15.01 -17.05 -23.37
C ALA A 332 -14.40 -18.45 -23.54
N ASP A 333 -15.16 -19.35 -24.18
CA ASP A 333 -14.64 -20.54 -24.88
C ASP A 333 -14.60 -20.28 -26.39
N PRO A 334 -13.45 -19.89 -26.97
CA PRO A 334 -13.33 -19.63 -28.39
C PRO A 334 -13.67 -20.83 -29.30
N GLU A 335 -13.58 -22.07 -28.82
CA GLU A 335 -13.97 -23.21 -29.65
C GLU A 335 -15.49 -23.36 -29.77
N ASN A 336 -16.30 -22.75 -28.88
CA ASN A 336 -17.76 -22.84 -28.93
C ASN A 336 -18.30 -22.33 -30.29
N PRO A 337 -18.91 -23.20 -31.14
CA PRO A 337 -19.35 -22.80 -32.47
C PRO A 337 -20.44 -21.72 -32.46
N ARG A 338 -21.26 -21.65 -31.41
CA ARG A 338 -22.31 -20.63 -31.30
C ARG A 338 -21.73 -19.23 -31.03
N LEU A 339 -20.64 -19.15 -30.25
CA LEU A 339 -19.91 -17.90 -30.03
C LEU A 339 -19.30 -17.37 -31.34
N GLN A 340 -18.64 -18.26 -32.08
CA GLN A 340 -17.93 -17.87 -33.32
C GLN A 340 -18.88 -17.39 -34.43
N ASN A 341 -20.17 -17.76 -34.39
CA ASN A 341 -21.18 -17.28 -35.33
C ASN A 341 -21.49 -15.77 -35.16
N ASP A 342 -21.38 -15.21 -33.96
CA ASP A 342 -21.73 -13.80 -33.68
C ASP A 342 -20.89 -13.20 -32.53
N ILE A 343 -19.57 -13.21 -32.71
CA ILE A 343 -18.64 -12.45 -31.87
C ILE A 343 -19.02 -10.94 -31.80
N PRO A 344 -19.37 -10.25 -32.92
CA PRO A 344 -19.62 -8.81 -32.88
C PRO A 344 -20.80 -8.41 -31.99
N ALA A 345 -21.97 -9.08 -32.08
CA ALA A 345 -23.09 -8.74 -31.21
C ALA A 345 -22.85 -9.20 -29.77
N THR A 346 -22.14 -10.31 -29.55
CA THR A 346 -21.78 -10.79 -28.20
C THR A 346 -20.88 -9.77 -27.50
N ALA A 347 -19.85 -9.27 -28.19
CA ALA A 347 -18.98 -8.21 -27.69
C ALA A 347 -19.74 -6.87 -27.50
N ALA A 348 -20.66 -6.52 -28.38
CA ALA A 348 -21.48 -5.31 -28.25
C ALA A 348 -22.44 -5.35 -27.05
N LYS A 349 -22.99 -6.52 -26.70
CA LYS A 349 -23.82 -6.70 -25.49
C LYS A 349 -22.99 -6.61 -24.20
N LEU A 350 -21.79 -7.19 -24.19
CA LEU A 350 -20.93 -7.24 -23.01
C LEU A 350 -20.16 -5.93 -22.75
N SER A 351 -19.80 -5.18 -23.79
CA SER A 351 -19.05 -3.93 -23.67
C SER A 351 -19.63 -2.91 -22.67
N PRO A 352 -20.94 -2.56 -22.68
CA PRO A 352 -21.52 -1.63 -21.71
C PRO A 352 -21.66 -2.19 -20.29
N LEU A 353 -21.62 -3.53 -20.11
CA LEU A 353 -21.67 -4.17 -18.78
C LEU A 353 -20.27 -4.26 -18.15
N LEU A 354 -19.24 -4.53 -18.96
CA LEU A 354 -17.86 -4.72 -18.50
C LEU A 354 -17.01 -3.45 -18.53
N GLY A 355 -17.46 -2.39 -19.20
CA GLY A 355 -16.65 -1.18 -19.45
C GLY A 355 -15.49 -1.38 -20.44
N VAL A 356 -15.27 -2.61 -20.91
CA VAL A 356 -14.22 -2.97 -21.88
C VAL A 356 -14.72 -2.71 -23.31
N ALA A 357 -13.87 -2.15 -24.16
CA ALA A 357 -14.20 -1.89 -25.56
C ALA A 357 -14.57 -3.18 -26.32
N ALA A 358 -15.66 -3.15 -27.09
CA ALA A 358 -16.15 -4.31 -27.85
C ALA A 358 -15.10 -4.91 -28.80
N SER A 359 -14.18 -4.11 -29.34
CA SER A 359 -13.06 -4.59 -30.17
C SER A 359 -12.07 -5.47 -29.40
N ALA A 360 -11.76 -5.13 -28.15
CA ALA A 360 -10.89 -5.93 -27.28
C ALA A 360 -11.59 -7.21 -26.81
N LEU A 361 -12.88 -7.12 -26.46
CA LEU A 361 -13.71 -8.29 -26.14
C LEU A 361 -13.78 -9.27 -27.33
N ALA A 362 -14.03 -8.77 -28.54
CA ALA A 362 -14.04 -9.57 -29.75
C ALA A 362 -12.69 -10.25 -30.03
N ALA A 363 -11.56 -9.54 -29.87
CA ALA A 363 -10.22 -10.10 -29.98
C ALA A 363 -9.91 -11.16 -28.90
N ASN A 364 -10.61 -11.14 -27.76
CA ASN A 364 -10.54 -12.17 -26.73
C ASN A 364 -11.45 -13.38 -26.97
N MET A 365 -12.57 -13.21 -27.70
CA MET A 365 -13.47 -14.30 -28.12
C MET A 365 -12.97 -15.08 -29.34
N GLN A 366 -12.05 -14.53 -30.13
CA GLN A 366 -11.48 -15.20 -31.31
C GLN A 366 -10.65 -16.44 -30.92
N ARG A 367 -10.79 -17.50 -31.74
CA ARG A 367 -9.99 -18.73 -31.67
C ARG A 367 -8.50 -18.43 -31.73
N LYS A 368 -7.76 -19.02 -30.79
CA LYS A 368 -6.30 -18.88 -30.68
C LYS A 368 -5.71 -20.23 -30.29
N GLN A 369 -4.62 -20.60 -30.96
CA GLN A 369 -3.87 -21.82 -30.69
C GLN A 369 -2.60 -21.48 -29.90
N VAL A 370 -2.25 -22.29 -28.91
CA VAL A 370 -1.02 -22.17 -28.11
C VAL A 370 -0.40 -23.57 -27.98
N MET A 371 0.89 -23.71 -28.34
CA MET A 371 1.61 -25.00 -28.34
C MET A 371 0.84 -26.14 -29.02
N GLY A 372 0.26 -25.85 -30.19
CA GLY A 372 -0.53 -26.81 -30.98
C GLY A 372 -1.96 -27.08 -30.46
N THR A 373 -2.35 -26.56 -29.30
CA THR A 373 -3.67 -26.79 -28.69
C THR A 373 -4.56 -25.55 -28.82
N TRP A 374 -5.85 -25.72 -29.15
CA TRP A 374 -6.82 -24.62 -29.17
C TRP A 374 -7.18 -24.17 -27.75
N LEU A 375 -7.16 -22.85 -27.51
CA LEU A 375 -7.59 -22.30 -26.23
C LEU A 375 -9.11 -22.35 -26.11
N ARG A 376 -9.58 -23.06 -25.07
CA ARG A 376 -10.99 -23.17 -24.68
C ARG A 376 -11.36 -22.32 -23.45
N PHE A 377 -10.47 -21.40 -23.10
CA PHE A 377 -10.61 -20.47 -22.00
C PHE A 377 -9.83 -19.20 -22.33
N ARG A 378 -10.48 -18.04 -22.32
CA ARG A 378 -9.84 -16.71 -22.37
C ARG A 378 -10.63 -15.71 -21.54
N TYR A 379 -9.96 -15.00 -20.62
CA TYR A 379 -10.59 -13.93 -19.85
C TYR A 379 -11.13 -12.81 -20.76
N LEU A 380 -12.31 -12.30 -20.41
CA LEU A 380 -12.93 -11.11 -20.97
C LEU A 380 -12.90 -9.95 -19.95
N ALA A 381 -13.13 -10.26 -18.67
CA ALA A 381 -12.97 -9.38 -17.53
C ALA A 381 -12.72 -10.20 -16.26
N ARG A 382 -12.15 -9.56 -15.23
CA ARG A 382 -11.88 -10.11 -13.90
C ARG A 382 -12.32 -9.10 -12.83
N GLY A 383 -12.52 -9.57 -11.59
CA GLY A 383 -12.98 -8.71 -10.50
C GLY A 383 -14.34 -8.03 -10.75
N VAL A 384 -15.21 -8.63 -11.57
CA VAL A 384 -16.53 -8.09 -11.92
C VAL A 384 -17.49 -8.26 -10.74
N ASP A 385 -18.26 -7.23 -10.41
CA ASP A 385 -19.26 -7.29 -9.35
C ASP A 385 -20.31 -8.37 -9.64
N ILE A 386 -20.73 -9.12 -8.61
CA ILE A 386 -21.66 -10.24 -8.73
C ILE A 386 -22.93 -9.79 -9.48
N SER A 387 -23.54 -8.65 -9.10
CA SER A 387 -24.72 -8.10 -9.76
C SER A 387 -24.55 -7.65 -11.22
N VAL A 388 -23.33 -7.67 -11.77
CA VAL A 388 -23.04 -7.48 -13.20
C VAL A 388 -22.82 -8.82 -13.89
N ALA A 389 -22.19 -9.80 -13.20
CA ALA A 389 -22.07 -11.16 -13.68
C ALA A 389 -23.44 -11.88 -13.76
N ASP A 390 -24.31 -11.71 -12.76
CA ASP A 390 -25.68 -12.24 -12.78
C ASP A 390 -26.43 -11.79 -14.06
N LYS A 391 -26.29 -10.50 -14.42
CA LYS A 391 -26.87 -9.93 -15.65
C LYS A 391 -26.23 -10.45 -16.94
N ILE A 392 -25.03 -11.03 -16.87
CA ILE A 392 -24.34 -11.67 -18.01
C ILE A 392 -24.80 -13.13 -18.15
N GLU A 393 -25.07 -13.81 -17.04
CA GLU A 393 -25.71 -15.13 -17.02
C GLU A 393 -27.15 -15.06 -17.54
N ASP A 394 -27.94 -14.07 -17.10
CA ASP A 394 -29.31 -13.78 -17.57
C ASP A 394 -29.42 -13.54 -19.10
N LEU A 395 -28.32 -13.22 -19.78
CA LEU A 395 -28.29 -12.99 -21.23
C LEU A 395 -28.11 -14.27 -22.08
N ASP A 396 -27.88 -15.44 -21.46
CA ASP A 396 -27.64 -16.75 -22.10
C ASP A 396 -26.70 -16.68 -23.32
N LEU A 397 -25.57 -15.98 -23.15
CA LEU A 397 -24.61 -15.74 -24.24
C LEU A 397 -23.76 -16.98 -24.48
N ALA A 398 -24.14 -17.76 -25.49
CA ALA A 398 -23.51 -19.04 -25.80
C ALA A 398 -21.97 -18.94 -25.94
N GLY A 399 -21.25 -19.69 -25.09
CA GLY A 399 -19.78 -19.70 -25.06
C GLY A 399 -19.15 -18.60 -24.19
N ILE A 400 -19.96 -17.78 -23.53
CA ILE A 400 -19.57 -16.90 -22.43
C ILE A 400 -19.95 -17.58 -21.11
N TYR A 401 -19.09 -17.49 -20.13
CA TYR A 401 -19.26 -18.12 -18.83
C TYR A 401 -18.73 -17.23 -17.70
N THR A 402 -19.24 -17.47 -16.50
CA THR A 402 -18.85 -16.82 -15.25
C THR A 402 -18.19 -17.82 -14.31
N HIS A 403 -17.42 -17.32 -13.34
CA HIS A 403 -16.94 -18.11 -12.21
C HIS A 403 -16.59 -17.20 -11.03
N ILE A 404 -16.42 -17.77 -9.83
CA ILE A 404 -15.88 -17.08 -8.66
C ILE A 404 -14.48 -16.55 -8.97
N ASP A 405 -14.25 -15.29 -8.61
CA ASP A 405 -12.98 -14.55 -8.65
C ASP A 405 -12.87 -13.69 -7.37
N GLU A 406 -11.72 -13.08 -7.13
CA GLU A 406 -11.60 -12.02 -6.13
C GLU A 406 -11.21 -10.69 -6.76
N ARG A 407 -11.67 -9.58 -6.17
CA ARG A 407 -11.18 -8.24 -6.46
C ARG A 407 -10.51 -7.67 -5.21
N ARG A 408 -9.31 -7.12 -5.38
CA ARG A 408 -8.71 -6.23 -4.39
C ARG A 408 -9.41 -4.87 -4.46
N ASP A 409 -10.09 -4.49 -3.40
CA ASP A 409 -10.72 -3.18 -3.24
C ASP A 409 -9.84 -2.29 -2.36
N VAL A 410 -9.79 -1.00 -2.71
CA VAL A 410 -8.96 0.02 -2.05
C VAL A 410 -9.82 1.28 -1.91
N PRO A 411 -10.76 1.32 -0.92
CA PRO A 411 -11.86 2.28 -0.90
C PRO A 411 -11.44 3.76 -0.84
N ALA A 412 -10.22 4.02 -0.38
CA ALA A 412 -9.66 5.36 -0.23
C ALA A 412 -8.70 5.78 -1.37
N GLY A 413 -8.48 4.93 -2.39
CA GLY A 413 -7.79 5.29 -3.63
C GLY A 413 -6.30 5.62 -3.50
N ASP A 414 -5.98 6.89 -3.25
CA ASP A 414 -4.61 7.42 -3.09
C ASP A 414 -4.11 7.45 -1.64
N LEU A 415 -4.99 7.22 -0.66
CA LEU A 415 -4.63 7.20 0.76
C LEU A 415 -3.66 6.06 1.07
N ALA A 416 -2.46 6.42 1.56
CA ALA A 416 -1.35 5.53 1.87
C ALA A 416 -0.90 4.62 0.70
N ALA A 417 -1.21 4.96 -0.56
CA ALA A 417 -0.93 4.11 -1.72
C ALA A 417 0.55 3.68 -1.86
N ASN A 418 1.49 4.57 -1.51
CA ASN A 418 2.94 4.28 -1.52
C ASN A 418 3.37 3.28 -0.42
N LEU A 419 2.61 3.19 0.68
CA LEU A 419 2.81 2.20 1.74
C LEU A 419 2.11 0.88 1.38
N ILE A 420 0.79 0.93 1.12
CA ILE A 420 -0.07 -0.23 0.87
C ILE A 420 0.48 -1.02 -0.32
N GLY A 421 0.69 -0.35 -1.45
CA GLY A 421 0.97 -1.01 -2.72
C GLY A 421 -0.28 -1.51 -3.43
N PHE A 422 -0.11 -2.52 -4.29
CA PHE A 422 -1.19 -3.17 -5.04
C PHE A 422 -0.83 -4.61 -5.42
N THR A 423 -1.84 -5.41 -5.79
CA THR A 423 -1.69 -6.78 -6.30
C THR A 423 -1.72 -6.85 -7.83
N GLY A 424 -1.19 -7.94 -8.39
CA GLY A 424 -1.36 -8.30 -9.80
C GLY A 424 -2.73 -8.93 -10.08
N GLU A 425 -2.99 -9.27 -11.35
CA GLU A 425 -4.19 -10.05 -11.72
C GLU A 425 -4.20 -11.43 -11.03
N ASP A 426 -3.02 -11.96 -10.73
CA ASP A 426 -2.78 -13.20 -9.97
C ASP A 426 -2.96 -13.05 -8.45
N GLN A 427 -3.38 -11.88 -7.96
CA GLN A 427 -3.56 -11.53 -6.54
C GLN A 427 -2.29 -11.58 -5.66
N HIS A 428 -1.11 -11.81 -6.25
CA HIS A 428 0.18 -11.59 -5.59
C HIS A 428 0.48 -10.10 -5.46
N GLY A 429 1.05 -9.69 -4.32
CA GLY A 429 1.48 -8.32 -4.06
C GLY A 429 2.71 -7.94 -4.88
N LEU A 430 2.64 -6.82 -5.60
CA LEU A 430 3.70 -6.38 -6.53
C LEU A 430 4.60 -5.27 -5.99
N VAL A 431 4.09 -4.43 -5.10
CA VAL A 431 4.83 -3.35 -4.41
C VAL A 431 4.30 -3.16 -2.98
N GLY A 432 5.01 -2.37 -2.16
CA GLY A 432 4.55 -1.95 -0.83
C GLY A 432 4.34 -3.10 0.17
N LEU A 433 3.46 -2.86 1.14
CA LEU A 433 3.05 -3.83 2.15
C LEU A 433 2.38 -5.07 1.54
N GLU A 434 1.64 -4.93 0.43
CA GLU A 434 1.07 -6.05 -0.31
C GLU A 434 2.16 -7.06 -0.73
N ALA A 435 3.26 -6.60 -1.34
CA ALA A 435 4.38 -7.48 -1.72
C ALA A 435 5.19 -7.97 -0.51
N ARG A 436 5.38 -7.11 0.48
CA ARG A 436 6.25 -7.39 1.64
C ARG A 436 5.65 -8.43 2.59
N TYR A 437 4.34 -8.55 2.63
CA TYR A 437 3.60 -9.48 3.48
C TYR A 437 2.77 -10.47 2.66
N ASP A 438 3.16 -10.76 1.42
CA ASP A 438 2.37 -11.60 0.51
C ASP A 438 2.07 -13.00 1.08
N ASP A 439 3.09 -13.68 1.62
CA ASP A 439 2.96 -14.98 2.32
C ASP A 439 1.91 -14.98 3.44
N LEU A 440 1.69 -13.82 4.07
CA LEU A 440 0.76 -13.63 5.18
C LEU A 440 -0.63 -13.20 4.70
N LEU A 441 -0.68 -12.32 3.71
CA LEU A 441 -1.89 -11.73 3.14
C LEU A 441 -2.61 -12.69 2.19
N HIS A 442 -1.91 -13.51 1.40
CA HIS A 442 -2.50 -14.37 0.38
C HIS A 442 -3.29 -15.56 0.96
N GLY A 443 -2.84 -16.14 2.08
CA GLY A 443 -3.48 -17.32 2.67
C GLY A 443 -3.07 -18.62 1.98
N THR A 444 -4.03 -19.47 1.61
CA THR A 444 -3.74 -20.71 0.87
C THR A 444 -4.93 -21.11 0.01
N ASP A 445 -4.73 -21.13 -1.30
CA ASP A 445 -5.79 -21.45 -2.26
C ASP A 445 -6.36 -22.87 -2.09
N GLY A 446 -7.66 -22.97 -2.36
CA GLY A 446 -8.36 -24.22 -2.47
C GLY A 446 -8.15 -24.84 -3.85
N LYS A 447 -8.67 -26.05 -4.04
CA LYS A 447 -8.69 -26.69 -5.35
C LYS A 447 -9.88 -27.62 -5.50
N ARG A 448 -10.47 -27.61 -6.69
CA ARG A 448 -11.51 -28.51 -7.14
C ARG A 448 -10.92 -29.41 -8.22
N VAL A 449 -10.78 -30.70 -7.93
CA VAL A 449 -10.29 -31.70 -8.88
C VAL A 449 -11.48 -32.56 -9.33
N PHE A 450 -11.74 -32.65 -10.64
CA PHE A 450 -12.90 -33.38 -11.17
C PHE A 450 -12.62 -34.12 -12.49
N GLU A 451 -13.25 -35.28 -12.67
CA GLU A 451 -13.21 -36.03 -13.94
C GLU A 451 -13.98 -35.29 -15.04
N THR A 452 -13.31 -35.06 -16.18
CA THR A 452 -13.89 -34.47 -17.38
C THR A 452 -14.21 -35.51 -18.44
N GLY A 453 -15.28 -35.26 -19.20
CA GLY A 453 -15.70 -36.10 -20.32
C GLY A 453 -14.70 -36.08 -21.49
N LYS A 454 -14.63 -37.17 -22.26
CA LYS A 454 -13.93 -37.18 -23.55
C LYS A 454 -14.75 -36.40 -24.60
N GLY A 455 -14.57 -35.09 -24.64
CA GLY A 455 -15.02 -34.23 -25.73
C GLY A 455 -15.37 -32.82 -25.30
N ASP A 456 -14.97 -31.85 -26.11
CA ASP A 456 -15.74 -30.67 -26.56
C ASP A 456 -15.95 -29.55 -25.53
N LEU A 457 -16.13 -29.87 -24.24
CA LEU A 457 -16.67 -28.92 -23.25
C LEU A 457 -15.92 -28.83 -21.93
N ASN A 458 -15.03 -29.78 -21.57
CA ASN A 458 -14.36 -29.86 -20.25
C ASN A 458 -15.32 -29.89 -19.04
N LEU A 459 -16.58 -30.25 -19.25
CA LEU A 459 -17.57 -30.33 -18.17
C LEU A 459 -17.29 -31.51 -17.22
N PRO A 460 -17.60 -31.38 -15.92
CA PRO A 460 -17.55 -32.48 -14.97
C PRO A 460 -18.52 -33.59 -15.38
N ILE A 461 -18.08 -34.84 -15.28
CA ILE A 461 -18.94 -36.01 -15.51
C ILE A 461 -19.92 -36.12 -14.33
N PRO A 462 -21.26 -36.16 -14.55
CA PRO A 462 -22.22 -36.40 -13.48
C PRO A 462 -21.97 -37.77 -12.84
N GLY A 463 -21.63 -37.79 -11.54
CA GLY A 463 -21.24 -39.01 -10.82
C GLY A 463 -19.80 -39.51 -11.09
N GLY A 464 -18.97 -38.71 -11.76
CA GLY A 464 -17.52 -38.94 -11.83
C GLY A 464 -16.80 -38.64 -10.52
N TYR A 465 -15.49 -38.89 -10.49
CA TYR A 465 -14.65 -38.51 -9.36
C TYR A 465 -14.59 -36.98 -9.21
N GLU A 466 -14.86 -36.50 -8.00
CA GLU A 466 -14.72 -35.10 -7.59
C GLU A 466 -14.07 -35.03 -6.20
N GLN A 467 -13.12 -34.12 -6.03
CA GLN A 467 -12.45 -33.82 -4.77
C GLN A 467 -12.37 -32.30 -4.58
N TYR A 468 -12.95 -31.81 -3.50
CA TYR A 468 -12.94 -30.40 -3.12
C TYR A 468 -11.99 -30.18 -1.93
N THR A 469 -11.08 -29.22 -2.06
CA THR A 469 -10.24 -28.70 -0.99
C THR A 469 -10.62 -27.23 -0.77
N PRO A 470 -11.14 -26.83 0.40
CA PRO A 470 -11.50 -25.44 0.66
C PRO A 470 -10.26 -24.55 0.70
N ALA A 471 -10.40 -23.31 0.22
CA ALA A 471 -9.41 -22.27 0.41
C ALA A 471 -9.34 -21.82 1.87
N LYS A 472 -8.21 -21.24 2.27
CA LYS A 472 -7.97 -20.68 3.61
C LYS A 472 -7.65 -19.19 3.50
N PRO A 473 -8.49 -18.29 4.04
CA PRO A 473 -8.23 -16.86 4.03
C PRO A 473 -6.86 -16.50 4.59
N GLY A 474 -6.24 -15.48 4.00
CA GLY A 474 -5.02 -14.88 4.52
C GLY A 474 -5.24 -14.15 5.83
N SER A 475 -4.15 -13.86 6.53
CA SER A 475 -4.19 -13.03 7.73
C SER A 475 -4.21 -11.56 7.34
N SER A 476 -4.98 -10.75 8.07
CA SER A 476 -5.02 -9.30 7.88
C SER A 476 -3.89 -8.61 8.66
N LEU A 477 -3.47 -7.42 8.20
CA LEU A 477 -2.56 -6.52 8.88
C LEU A 477 -3.33 -5.37 9.52
N THR A 478 -2.98 -5.02 10.76
CA THR A 478 -3.36 -3.75 11.40
C THR A 478 -2.12 -2.87 11.45
N LEU A 479 -2.18 -1.70 10.84
CA LEU A 479 -1.08 -0.75 10.81
C LEU A 479 -1.07 0.16 12.05
N THR A 480 0.02 0.88 12.24
CA THR A 480 0.13 2.01 13.19
C THR A 480 -0.41 3.31 12.61
N ILE A 481 -0.60 3.35 11.29
CA ILE A 481 -1.10 4.48 10.51
C ILE A 481 -2.50 4.89 10.97
N ASP A 482 -2.68 6.19 11.19
CA ASP A 482 -3.97 6.83 11.41
C ASP A 482 -4.46 7.43 10.09
N ARG A 483 -5.61 6.95 9.57
CA ARG A 483 -6.09 7.35 8.25
C ARG A 483 -6.37 8.86 8.12
N TYR A 484 -6.72 9.54 9.21
CA TYR A 484 -7.06 10.97 9.19
C TYR A 484 -5.79 11.83 9.20
N VAL A 485 -4.82 11.47 10.06
CA VAL A 485 -3.50 12.11 10.10
C VAL A 485 -2.75 11.86 8.79
N GLN A 486 -2.81 10.64 8.25
CA GLN A 486 -2.26 10.27 6.94
C GLN A 486 -2.85 11.12 5.80
N TRP A 487 -4.18 11.23 5.73
CA TRP A 487 -4.86 12.02 4.69
C TRP A 487 -4.46 13.49 4.76
N GLN A 488 -4.46 14.07 5.96
CA GLN A 488 -4.08 15.47 6.14
C GLN A 488 -2.58 15.69 5.86
N ALA A 489 -1.70 14.75 6.20
CA ALA A 489 -0.28 14.79 5.85
C ALA A 489 -0.08 14.74 4.32
N GLN A 490 -0.69 13.77 3.62
CA GLN A 490 -0.64 13.69 2.15
C GLN A 490 -1.16 14.97 1.48
N LYS A 491 -2.26 15.52 1.98
CA LYS A 491 -2.87 16.75 1.45
C LYS A 491 -1.98 17.97 1.64
N LEU A 492 -1.41 18.17 2.84
CA LEU A 492 -0.51 19.28 3.14
C LEU A 492 0.81 19.15 2.37
N LEU A 493 1.40 17.95 2.34
CA LEU A 493 2.61 17.65 1.58
C LEU A 493 2.42 17.95 0.09
N SER A 494 1.34 17.44 -0.51
CA SER A 494 1.03 17.63 -1.93
C SER A 494 0.71 19.08 -2.29
N ALA A 495 0.14 19.87 -1.37
CA ALA A 495 -0.16 21.28 -1.60
C ALA A 495 1.11 22.14 -1.59
N GLU A 496 2.00 21.93 -0.61
CA GLU A 496 3.25 22.68 -0.49
C GLU A 496 4.26 22.21 -1.56
N ALA A 497 4.34 20.91 -1.87
CA ALA A 497 5.20 20.38 -2.95
C ALA A 497 4.84 20.96 -4.32
N LYS A 498 3.54 21.10 -4.65
CA LYS A 498 3.08 21.74 -5.89
C LYS A 498 3.36 23.25 -5.94
N LYS A 499 3.41 23.91 -4.78
CA LYS A 499 3.71 25.35 -4.66
C LYS A 499 5.19 25.68 -4.89
N TRP A 500 6.08 24.71 -4.69
CA TRP A 500 7.54 24.85 -4.87
C TRP A 500 8.09 24.07 -6.07
N ASP A 501 7.22 23.55 -6.95
CA ASP A 501 7.57 22.70 -8.09
C ASP A 501 8.50 21.53 -7.72
N ALA A 502 8.24 20.91 -6.57
CA ALA A 502 9.09 19.85 -6.02
C ALA A 502 9.06 18.57 -6.87
N THR A 503 10.23 17.96 -7.11
CA THR A 503 10.35 16.72 -7.91
C THR A 503 9.85 15.51 -7.12
N VAL A 504 10.27 15.43 -5.86
CA VAL A 504 9.82 14.47 -4.84
C VAL A 504 9.67 15.19 -3.50
N ALA A 505 8.75 14.73 -2.67
CA ALA A 505 8.61 15.17 -1.29
C ALA A 505 8.12 14.03 -0.40
N GLY A 506 8.50 14.08 0.87
CA GLY A 506 8.13 13.09 1.89
C GLY A 506 7.78 13.74 3.22
N ALA A 507 6.91 13.09 3.99
CA ALA A 507 6.65 13.43 5.39
C ALA A 507 6.48 12.17 6.23
N VAL A 508 7.04 12.18 7.45
CA VAL A 508 6.89 11.12 8.47
C VAL A 508 6.37 11.75 9.76
N ILE A 509 5.38 11.13 10.38
CA ILE A 509 4.81 11.51 11.69
C ILE A 509 4.96 10.30 12.62
N LEU A 510 5.84 10.43 13.62
CA LEU A 510 6.25 9.37 14.53
C LEU A 510 5.76 9.67 15.94
N ASP A 511 5.13 8.72 16.62
CA ASP A 511 4.92 8.79 18.07
C ASP A 511 6.25 8.55 18.78
N ALA A 512 6.77 9.60 19.42
CA ALA A 512 8.08 9.59 20.06
C ALA A 512 8.21 8.52 21.15
N ARG A 513 7.11 8.16 21.82
CA ARG A 513 7.12 7.29 23.00
C ARG A 513 6.98 5.80 22.69
N THR A 514 6.61 5.47 21.45
CA THR A 514 6.31 4.09 21.03
C THR A 514 7.09 3.67 19.79
N GLY A 515 7.52 4.62 18.94
CA GLY A 515 8.02 4.31 17.60
C GLY A 515 6.92 3.96 16.59
N GLU A 516 5.63 4.08 16.93
CA GLU A 516 4.53 3.92 15.97
C GLU A 516 4.67 4.99 14.86
N VAL A 517 4.77 4.58 13.61
CA VAL A 517 4.66 5.49 12.45
C VAL A 517 3.19 5.77 12.21
N VAL A 518 2.74 6.97 12.56
CA VAL A 518 1.32 7.36 12.57
C VAL A 518 0.86 7.91 11.21
N ALA A 519 1.79 8.51 10.46
CA ALA A 519 1.60 8.80 9.04
C ALA A 519 2.94 8.79 8.31
N GLN A 520 2.94 8.32 7.08
CA GLN A 520 4.07 8.35 6.16
C GLN A 520 3.56 8.64 4.76
N ALA A 521 3.88 9.83 4.26
CA ALA A 521 3.30 10.40 3.05
C ALA A 521 4.38 10.69 2.01
N SER A 522 4.05 10.42 0.75
CA SER A 522 4.93 10.59 -0.41
C SER A 522 4.27 11.49 -1.47
N TYR A 523 5.09 12.23 -2.20
CA TYR A 523 4.70 12.99 -3.38
C TYR A 523 5.81 12.88 -4.45
N PRO A 524 5.48 12.69 -5.74
CA PRO A 524 4.15 12.40 -6.27
C PRO A 524 3.62 11.05 -5.77
N THR A 525 2.31 10.93 -5.67
CA THR A 525 1.60 9.69 -5.30
C THR A 525 0.72 9.21 -6.45
N TYR A 526 0.03 8.09 -6.26
CA TYR A 526 -0.81 7.41 -7.26
C TYR A 526 -2.07 6.83 -6.61
N ASN A 527 -3.01 6.39 -7.44
CA ASN A 527 -4.22 5.71 -6.97
C ASN A 527 -4.00 4.19 -6.96
N ALA A 528 -3.96 3.57 -5.79
CA ALA A 528 -3.78 2.13 -5.64
C ALA A 528 -5.01 1.30 -6.05
N ALA A 529 -6.19 1.91 -6.18
CA ALA A 529 -7.35 1.30 -6.85
C ALA A 529 -7.24 1.31 -8.39
N LYS A 530 -6.26 2.03 -8.96
CA LYS A 530 -5.97 2.10 -10.40
C LYS A 530 -4.46 2.13 -10.68
N PRO A 531 -3.70 1.08 -10.30
CA PRO A 531 -2.24 1.10 -10.40
C PRO A 531 -1.74 1.15 -11.85
N GLY A 532 -2.53 0.69 -12.82
CA GLY A 532 -2.23 0.79 -14.25
C GLY A 532 -2.16 2.23 -14.79
N ASP A 533 -2.82 3.20 -14.13
CA ASP A 533 -2.82 4.62 -14.51
C ASP A 533 -1.59 5.38 -13.97
N SER A 534 -0.63 4.69 -13.34
CA SER A 534 0.47 5.32 -12.59
C SER A 534 1.86 5.08 -13.19
N GLU A 535 2.69 6.12 -13.21
CA GLU A 535 4.10 6.02 -13.59
C GLU A 535 4.96 5.42 -12.46
N PRO A 536 6.06 4.70 -12.78
CA PRO A 536 6.90 4.04 -11.76
C PRO A 536 7.39 4.97 -10.65
N ALA A 537 7.73 6.22 -10.98
CA ALA A 537 8.20 7.22 -10.01
C ALA A 537 7.15 7.59 -8.95
N GLN A 538 5.85 7.53 -9.29
CA GLN A 538 4.76 7.83 -8.35
C GLN A 538 4.55 6.75 -7.29
N ARG A 539 5.12 5.55 -7.50
CA ARG A 539 4.95 4.37 -6.65
C ARG A 539 6.06 4.25 -5.58
N ILE A 540 7.11 5.06 -5.67
CA ILE A 540 8.22 5.10 -4.70
C ILE A 540 7.70 5.67 -3.38
N ASP A 541 7.93 4.99 -2.25
CA ASP A 541 7.78 5.66 -0.96
C ASP A 541 9.03 6.49 -0.66
N VAL A 542 8.89 7.82 -0.76
CA VAL A 542 9.98 8.78 -0.63
C VAL A 542 10.61 8.71 0.77
N PRO A 543 9.85 8.66 1.88
CA PRO A 543 10.44 8.52 3.22
C PRO A 543 11.28 7.26 3.48
N THR A 544 10.89 6.10 2.93
CA THR A 544 11.61 4.82 3.06
C THR A 544 12.79 4.67 2.09
N ALA A 545 12.64 5.12 0.84
CA ALA A 545 13.53 4.72 -0.27
C ALA A 545 14.46 5.82 -0.76
N VAL A 546 14.10 7.11 -0.63
CA VAL A 546 14.94 8.22 -1.10
C VAL A 546 15.95 8.62 -0.02
N VAL A 547 17.22 8.69 -0.41
CA VAL A 547 18.32 9.15 0.44
C VAL A 547 18.80 10.55 0.05
N THR A 548 19.11 11.36 1.05
CA THR A 548 19.65 12.72 0.89
C THR A 548 20.73 12.99 1.92
N ASP A 549 21.63 13.93 1.64
CA ASP A 549 22.35 14.62 2.72
C ASP A 549 21.32 15.28 3.67
N PRO A 550 21.34 15.05 5.00
CA PRO A 550 20.46 15.71 5.96
C PRO A 550 20.82 17.19 6.17
N GLY A 551 22.04 17.58 5.79
CA GLY A 551 22.59 18.91 6.01
C GLY A 551 22.41 19.37 7.46
N SER A 552 22.02 20.62 7.62
CA SER A 552 21.90 21.26 8.94
C SER A 552 20.98 20.57 9.96
N SER A 553 20.12 19.60 9.58
CA SER A 553 19.34 18.79 10.52
C SER A 553 20.20 17.77 11.29
N HIS A 554 21.35 17.34 10.74
CA HIS A 554 22.33 16.47 11.41
C HIS A 554 22.99 17.12 12.64
N LYS A 555 23.05 18.47 12.67
CA LYS A 555 23.76 19.22 13.72
C LYS A 555 23.23 18.91 15.12
N ALA A 556 21.93 18.63 15.26
CA ALA A 556 21.34 18.21 16.53
C ALA A 556 21.99 16.93 17.11
N LEU A 557 22.36 15.97 16.24
CA LEU A 557 23.02 14.72 16.64
C LEU A 557 24.46 14.98 17.12
N VAL A 558 25.20 15.85 16.41
CA VAL A 558 26.55 16.29 16.82
C VAL A 558 26.51 17.00 18.17
N PHE A 559 25.53 17.87 18.39
CA PHE A 559 25.34 18.57 19.66
C PHE A 559 24.95 17.59 20.79
N GLY A 560 24.03 16.66 20.54
CA GLY A 560 23.68 15.61 21.50
C GLY A 560 24.89 14.78 21.93
N ALA A 561 25.68 14.31 20.97
CA ALA A 561 26.94 13.60 21.24
C ALA A 561 27.94 14.46 22.02
N ALA A 562 28.18 15.71 21.62
CA ALA A 562 29.13 16.58 22.30
C ALA A 562 28.70 16.99 23.73
N LEU A 563 27.40 17.11 23.99
CA LEU A 563 26.85 17.27 25.34
C LEU A 563 27.03 15.99 26.18
N GLN A 564 26.72 14.81 25.60
CA GLN A 564 26.83 13.52 26.29
C GLN A 564 28.27 13.18 26.69
N GLU A 565 29.24 13.56 25.85
CA GLU A 565 30.67 13.43 26.12
C GLU A 565 31.25 14.56 26.98
N GLY A 566 30.43 15.51 27.44
CA GLY A 566 30.84 16.63 28.32
C GLY A 566 31.72 17.69 27.66
N LEU A 567 31.80 17.71 26.32
CA LEU A 567 32.67 18.59 25.54
C LEU A 567 32.10 20.01 25.35
N ILE A 568 30.79 20.17 25.57
CA ILE A 568 30.05 21.43 25.61
C ILE A 568 28.98 21.38 26.72
N THR A 569 28.49 22.54 27.15
CA THR A 569 27.29 22.68 28.00
C THR A 569 26.34 23.68 27.32
N PRO A 570 25.04 23.74 27.66
CA PRO A 570 24.11 24.67 27.02
C PRO A 570 24.50 26.14 27.16
N GLU A 571 25.19 26.47 28.25
CA GLU A 571 25.66 27.81 28.61
C GLU A 571 27.05 28.12 28.01
N SER A 572 27.74 27.11 27.47
CA SER A 572 29.07 27.29 26.91
C SER A 572 29.03 27.97 25.54
N THR A 573 30.17 28.51 25.13
CA THR A 573 30.27 29.42 23.97
C THR A 573 31.41 29.02 23.04
N GLN A 574 31.19 29.14 21.74
CA GLN A 574 32.24 28.99 20.73
C GLN A 574 32.53 30.35 20.09
N VAL A 575 33.80 30.68 19.94
CA VAL A 575 34.23 31.78 19.06
C VAL A 575 34.22 31.25 17.63
N VAL A 576 33.56 31.96 16.72
CA VAL A 576 33.44 31.62 15.30
C VAL A 576 34.16 32.67 14.42
N ALA A 577 34.36 32.28 13.17
CA ALA A 577 34.92 33.10 12.11
C ALA A 577 33.99 33.07 10.88
N PRO A 578 34.15 33.98 9.89
CA PRO A 578 33.28 34.00 8.70
C PRO A 578 33.38 32.75 7.82
N ALA A 579 34.46 31.97 7.97
CA ALA A 579 34.72 30.71 7.27
C ALA A 579 35.70 29.85 8.08
N ILE A 580 35.81 28.56 7.73
CA ILE A 580 36.82 27.62 8.24
C ILE A 580 37.27 26.66 7.13
N GLU A 581 38.57 26.52 6.92
CA GLU A 581 39.14 25.68 5.86
C GLU A 581 39.43 24.27 6.38
N ARG A 582 38.99 23.21 5.67
CA ARG A 582 39.27 21.82 6.00
C ARG A 582 39.57 21.01 4.74
N GLY A 583 40.75 20.39 4.70
CA GLY A 583 41.38 20.07 3.42
C GLY A 583 41.54 21.35 2.60
N ASP A 584 41.24 21.27 1.31
CA ASP A 584 41.29 22.40 0.38
C ASP A 584 39.95 23.16 0.27
N GLU A 585 38.95 22.85 1.12
CA GLU A 585 37.58 23.37 1.02
C GLU A 585 37.25 24.42 2.12
N PRO A 586 36.76 25.63 1.76
CA PRO A 586 36.41 26.70 2.71
C PRO A 586 34.92 26.68 3.13
N PHE A 587 34.62 26.03 4.26
CA PHE A 587 33.28 25.95 4.83
C PHE A 587 32.81 27.30 5.40
N ARG A 588 31.58 27.71 5.08
CA ARG A 588 31.00 29.03 5.41
C ARG A 588 29.61 28.90 6.03
N ASP A 589 29.21 29.90 6.81
CA ASP A 589 27.85 30.02 7.35
C ASP A 589 26.94 30.73 6.35
N SER A 590 25.64 30.39 6.33
CA SER A 590 24.64 31.12 5.54
C SER A 590 24.37 32.54 6.06
N HIS A 591 24.67 32.77 7.34
CA HIS A 591 24.69 34.09 7.99
C HIS A 591 26.12 34.33 8.52
N PRO A 592 27.06 34.84 7.69
CA PRO A 592 28.47 34.95 8.05
C PRO A 592 28.69 35.86 9.27
N GLN A 593 29.20 35.27 10.35
CA GLN A 593 29.47 36.01 11.59
C GLN A 593 30.82 36.75 11.50
N PRO A 594 30.94 37.99 12.05
CA PRO A 594 32.20 38.69 12.16
C PRO A 594 33.31 37.85 12.83
N LYS A 595 34.57 38.07 12.43
CA LYS A 595 35.72 37.35 13.00
C LYS A 595 35.83 37.64 14.49
N GLY A 596 35.75 36.60 15.32
CA GLY A 596 35.80 36.73 16.78
C GLY A 596 34.43 36.82 17.44
N THR A 597 33.33 36.78 16.69
CA THR A 597 31.99 36.65 17.29
C THR A 597 31.92 35.40 18.16
N LYS A 598 31.40 35.58 19.38
CA LYS A 598 31.18 34.53 20.36
C LYS A 598 29.69 34.18 20.36
N LEU A 599 29.36 32.94 19.99
CA LEU A 599 27.99 32.41 20.03
C LEU A 599 27.84 31.44 21.20
N THR A 600 26.64 31.36 21.79
CA THR A 600 26.27 30.27 22.70
C THR A 600 25.94 29.00 21.92
N MET A 601 25.87 27.84 22.60
CA MET A 601 25.46 26.59 21.95
C MET A 601 24.05 26.68 21.32
N ALA A 602 23.11 27.37 21.98
CA ALA A 602 21.80 27.68 21.40
C ALA A 602 21.92 28.57 20.14
N GLY A 603 22.79 29.59 20.17
CA GLY A 603 23.02 30.48 19.03
C GLY A 603 23.62 29.80 17.79
N ILE A 604 24.54 28.86 17.98
CA ILE A 604 25.12 28.05 16.88
C ILE A 604 24.03 27.21 16.21
N LEU A 605 23.08 26.66 16.98
CA LEU A 605 21.94 25.92 16.43
C LEU A 605 20.92 26.84 15.74
N ALA A 606 20.56 27.98 16.35
CA ALA A 606 19.57 28.93 15.84
C ALA A 606 19.96 29.51 14.47
N TYR A 607 21.15 30.12 14.39
CA TYR A 607 21.75 30.62 13.15
C TYR A 607 22.26 29.49 12.23
N SER A 608 22.26 28.25 12.71
CA SER A 608 22.71 27.07 11.98
C SER A 608 24.17 27.13 11.52
N SER A 609 25.06 27.69 12.34
CA SER A 609 26.48 27.91 11.98
C SER A 609 27.20 26.58 11.68
N ASN A 610 27.71 26.48 10.45
CA ASN A 610 28.61 25.42 9.99
C ASN A 610 29.93 25.51 10.75
N VAL A 611 30.54 26.71 10.81
CA VAL A 611 31.83 26.95 11.47
C VAL A 611 31.78 26.53 12.94
N GLY A 612 30.74 26.95 13.67
CA GLY A 612 30.54 26.57 15.07
C GLY A 612 30.33 25.06 15.26
N THR A 613 29.64 24.39 14.34
CA THR A 613 29.40 22.94 14.44
C THR A 613 30.64 22.11 14.08
N ILE A 614 31.44 22.53 13.08
CA ILE A 614 32.71 21.88 12.73
C ILE A 614 33.65 21.88 13.94
N LEU A 615 33.82 23.03 14.59
CA LEU A 615 34.62 23.20 15.81
C LEU A 615 34.12 22.38 17.02
N ILE A 616 32.88 21.88 16.99
CA ILE A 616 32.32 20.95 17.98
C ILE A 616 32.56 19.49 17.55
N GLY A 617 32.36 19.18 16.27
CA GLY A 617 32.69 17.87 15.69
C GLY A 617 34.16 17.49 15.83
N GLU A 618 35.08 18.47 15.76
CA GLU A 618 36.51 18.25 15.99
C GLU A 618 36.85 17.89 17.44
N LYS A 619 36.16 18.48 18.43
CA LYS A 619 36.31 18.10 19.85
C LYS A 619 35.78 16.70 20.11
N LEU A 620 34.72 16.29 19.40
CA LEU A 620 34.12 14.96 19.48
C LEU A 620 35.01 13.90 18.80
N GLY A 621 35.61 14.26 17.67
CA GLY A 621 36.48 13.40 16.86
C GLY A 621 35.71 12.45 15.93
N LYS A 622 36.31 12.13 14.78
CA LYS A 622 35.71 11.32 13.70
C LYS A 622 35.09 10.00 14.20
N GLN A 623 35.80 9.31 15.10
CA GLN A 623 35.42 8.02 15.66
C GLN A 623 34.12 8.09 16.45
N LYS A 624 34.04 8.99 17.45
CA LYS A 624 32.83 9.15 18.26
C LYS A 624 31.66 9.66 17.43
N LEU A 625 31.89 10.57 16.49
CA LEU A 625 30.80 11.05 15.63
C LEU A 625 30.19 9.89 14.81
N TYR A 626 31.02 9.04 14.19
CA TYR A 626 30.55 7.85 13.46
C TYR A 626 29.83 6.84 14.36
N GLU A 627 30.29 6.63 15.60
CA GLU A 627 29.59 5.82 16.59
C GLU A 627 28.22 6.42 16.99
N TYR A 628 28.15 7.73 17.21
CA TYR A 628 26.89 8.39 17.56
C TYR A 628 25.90 8.40 16.39
N GLN A 629 26.35 8.62 15.15
CA GLN A 629 25.49 8.49 13.95
C GLN A 629 24.80 7.13 13.89
N GLN A 630 25.53 6.04 14.13
CA GLN A 630 24.96 4.69 14.21
C GLN A 630 24.05 4.50 15.44
N LYS A 631 24.40 5.05 16.61
CA LYS A 631 23.52 5.02 17.79
C LYS A 631 22.21 5.78 17.56
N PHE A 632 22.21 6.88 16.80
CA PHE A 632 20.99 7.57 16.37
C PHE A 632 20.19 6.80 15.29
N GLY A 633 20.73 5.70 14.76
CA GLY A 633 20.06 4.81 13.80
C GLY A 633 20.41 5.05 12.33
N LEU A 634 21.37 5.93 12.03
CA LEU A 634 21.79 6.23 10.65
C LEU A 634 22.70 5.13 10.08
N GLY A 635 22.76 5.03 8.75
CA GLY A 635 23.66 4.10 8.04
C GLY A 635 23.21 2.63 7.99
N ARG A 636 21.97 2.35 8.42
CA ARG A 636 21.32 1.04 8.29
C ARG A 636 19.81 1.21 8.10
N ALA A 637 19.16 0.28 7.42
CA ALA A 637 17.70 0.23 7.39
C ALA A 637 17.14 0.15 8.83
N THR A 638 16.11 0.93 9.12
CA THR A 638 15.44 0.96 10.42
C THR A 638 14.63 -0.31 10.67
N GLY A 639 14.15 -0.98 9.61
CA GLY A 639 13.33 -2.18 9.69
C GLY A 639 11.86 -1.89 9.99
N GLU A 640 11.35 -0.72 9.61
CA GLU A 640 10.00 -0.24 9.92
C GLU A 640 8.84 -1.14 9.46
N GLY A 641 9.10 -1.99 8.46
CA GLY A 641 8.12 -2.93 7.90
C GLY A 641 8.05 -2.88 6.39
N MET A 642 8.45 -1.78 5.76
CA MET A 642 8.45 -1.64 4.29
C MET A 642 9.48 -2.55 3.58
N PRO A 643 9.23 -2.94 2.32
CA PRO A 643 10.24 -3.56 1.47
C PRO A 643 11.24 -2.53 0.93
N GLY A 644 12.48 -2.95 0.67
CA GLY A 644 13.44 -2.12 -0.08
C GLY A 644 13.95 -0.87 0.62
N GLU A 645 13.82 -0.77 1.95
CA GLU A 645 14.31 0.37 2.74
C GLU A 645 15.78 0.66 2.45
N ALA A 646 16.09 1.91 2.10
CA ALA A 646 17.46 2.32 1.81
C ALA A 646 18.26 2.46 3.12
N PRO A 647 19.48 1.89 3.22
CA PRO A 647 20.26 1.97 4.45
C PRO A 647 20.89 3.35 4.70
N GLY A 648 20.87 4.25 3.72
CA GLY A 648 21.74 5.43 3.74
C GLY A 648 23.21 5.08 3.55
N LEU A 649 24.10 6.03 3.86
CA LEU A 649 25.54 5.91 3.77
C LEU A 649 26.22 6.80 4.83
N LEU A 650 27.12 6.20 5.63
CA LEU A 650 28.01 6.92 6.53
C LEU A 650 29.45 6.63 6.11
N LEU A 651 30.27 7.67 5.91
CA LEU A 651 31.71 7.50 5.71
C LEU A 651 32.35 6.94 6.99
N ALA A 652 32.96 5.75 6.89
CA ALA A 652 33.69 5.18 8.01
C ALA A 652 34.91 6.07 8.34
N PRO A 653 35.36 6.15 9.61
CA PRO A 653 36.34 7.15 10.02
C PRO A 653 37.63 7.16 9.20
N ASP A 654 38.09 6.02 8.70
CA ASP A 654 39.34 5.93 7.93
C ASP A 654 39.19 6.27 6.45
N ASP A 655 37.96 6.41 5.94
CA ASP A 655 37.65 6.94 4.61
C ASP A 655 37.57 8.49 4.58
N TRP A 656 37.78 9.15 5.73
CA TRP A 656 37.64 10.62 5.84
C TRP A 656 38.79 11.37 5.18
N SER A 657 38.49 12.06 4.07
CA SER A 657 39.35 13.08 3.46
C SER A 657 39.58 14.28 4.38
N GLY A 658 40.51 15.17 4.02
CA GLY A 658 40.71 16.45 4.73
C GLY A 658 39.44 17.31 4.82
N SER A 659 38.60 17.29 3.78
CA SER A 659 37.32 18.01 3.74
C SER A 659 36.18 17.30 4.47
N ALA A 660 36.26 15.98 4.70
CA ALA A 660 35.25 15.24 5.48
C ALA A 660 35.14 15.74 6.93
N TYR A 661 36.23 16.23 7.52
CA TYR A 661 36.22 16.91 8.83
C TYR A 661 35.34 18.18 8.85
N GLY A 662 35.13 18.81 7.69
CA GLY A 662 34.20 19.92 7.53
C GLY A 662 32.78 19.48 7.16
N SER A 663 32.64 18.54 6.21
CA SER A 663 31.32 18.15 5.67
C SER A 663 30.50 17.25 6.62
N VAL A 664 31.11 16.22 7.20
CA VAL A 664 30.38 15.20 7.97
C VAL A 664 29.70 15.78 9.23
N PRO A 665 30.33 16.66 10.04
CA PRO A 665 29.65 17.29 11.18
C PRO A 665 28.42 18.11 10.77
N ILE A 666 28.45 18.78 9.62
CA ILE A 666 27.34 19.62 9.16
C ILE A 666 26.27 18.87 8.36
N GLY A 667 26.38 17.53 8.25
CA GLY A 667 25.41 16.67 7.58
C GLY A 667 25.57 16.58 6.06
N HIS A 668 26.78 16.79 5.55
CA HIS A 668 27.15 16.54 4.16
C HIS A 668 28.09 15.34 4.05
N SER A 669 28.09 14.66 2.90
CA SER A 669 28.80 13.36 2.75
C SER A 669 28.23 12.27 3.67
N VAL A 670 26.94 12.34 3.95
CA VAL A 670 26.19 11.51 4.92
C VAL A 670 24.80 11.32 4.33
N SER A 671 24.50 10.20 3.70
CA SER A 671 23.19 10.01 3.05
C SER A 671 22.22 9.28 3.99
N VAL A 672 21.00 9.78 4.15
CA VAL A 672 19.99 9.21 5.06
C VAL A 672 18.59 9.25 4.47
N THR A 673 17.71 8.37 4.94
CA THR A 673 16.27 8.38 4.64
C THR A 673 15.52 9.33 5.58
N LEU A 674 14.26 9.68 5.23
CA LEU A 674 13.46 10.56 6.09
C LEU A 674 13.00 9.85 7.37
N VAL A 675 12.71 8.54 7.29
CA VAL A 675 12.39 7.72 8.48
C VAL A 675 13.58 7.60 9.43
N GLN A 676 14.81 7.46 8.93
CA GLN A 676 16.03 7.50 9.76
C GLN A 676 16.13 8.82 10.55
N MET A 677 15.87 9.96 9.90
CA MET A 677 15.92 11.27 10.56
C MET A 677 14.76 11.49 11.55
N ALA A 678 13.57 10.96 11.25
CA ALA A 678 12.45 10.96 12.19
C ALA A 678 12.78 10.13 13.44
N ALA A 679 13.34 8.93 13.29
CA ALA A 679 13.76 8.07 14.40
C ALA A 679 14.92 8.68 15.21
N ALA A 680 15.90 9.31 14.55
CA ALA A 680 16.99 10.03 15.20
C ALA A 680 16.49 11.22 16.05
N TYR A 681 15.46 11.94 15.58
CA TYR A 681 14.81 12.98 16.38
C TYR A 681 13.86 12.39 17.44
N GLY A 682 13.35 11.17 17.22
CA GLY A 682 12.70 10.33 18.22
C GLY A 682 13.57 10.14 19.47
N VAL A 683 14.87 9.88 19.31
CA VAL A 683 15.84 9.82 20.43
C VAL A 683 15.81 11.10 21.27
N ILE A 684 15.81 12.25 20.61
CA ILE A 684 15.87 13.57 21.26
C ILE A 684 14.52 13.87 21.96
N ALA A 685 13.41 13.48 21.33
CA ALA A 685 12.07 13.61 21.86
C ALA A 685 11.81 12.68 23.08
N ASN A 686 12.33 11.45 23.04
CA ASN A 686 12.08 10.36 23.97
C ASN A 686 13.22 10.18 24.99
N ASP A 687 13.63 11.29 25.60
CA ASP A 687 14.60 11.32 26.72
C ASP A 687 15.86 10.47 26.50
N GLY A 688 16.39 10.50 25.28
CA GLY A 688 17.65 9.88 24.89
C GLY A 688 17.56 8.39 24.53
N VAL A 689 16.36 7.82 24.43
CA VAL A 689 16.13 6.41 24.06
C VAL A 689 15.66 6.31 22.61
N TYR A 690 16.45 5.63 21.78
CA TYR A 690 16.03 5.19 20.47
C TYR A 690 14.97 4.10 20.62
N ILE A 691 13.88 4.24 19.86
CA ILE A 691 12.91 3.18 19.62
C ILE A 691 12.86 2.99 18.10
N GLN A 692 12.90 1.74 17.66
CA GLN A 692 12.76 1.39 16.26
C GLN A 692 11.40 1.87 15.72
N PRO A 693 11.37 2.66 14.63
CA PRO A 693 10.11 3.01 13.97
C PRO A 693 9.45 1.72 13.46
N HIS A 694 8.12 1.64 13.48
CA HIS A 694 7.39 0.50 12.96
C HIS A 694 6.00 0.87 12.42
N LEU A 695 5.59 0.17 11.36
CA LEU A 695 4.33 0.33 10.66
C LEU A 695 3.27 -0.73 11.01
N ILE A 696 3.67 -1.89 11.54
CA ILE A 696 2.77 -3.01 11.86
C ILE A 696 2.46 -3.03 13.35
N ARG A 697 1.17 -2.95 13.69
CA ARG A 697 0.65 -2.96 15.06
C ARG A 697 0.25 -4.37 15.52
N SER A 698 -0.44 -5.09 14.64
CA SER A 698 -0.86 -6.49 14.86
C SER A 698 -1.17 -7.18 13.54
N THR A 699 -1.23 -8.51 13.59
CA THR A 699 -1.83 -9.36 12.55
C THR A 699 -3.14 -9.95 13.08
N VAL A 700 -4.06 -10.31 12.18
CA VAL A 700 -5.33 -10.96 12.53
C VAL A 700 -5.52 -12.16 11.62
N SER A 701 -5.44 -13.38 12.14
CA SER A 701 -5.62 -14.59 11.32
C SER A 701 -7.09 -14.77 10.89
N GLY A 702 -7.34 -15.60 9.87
CA GLY A 702 -8.67 -15.81 9.29
C GLY A 702 -9.73 -16.42 10.25
N ASP A 703 -9.34 -16.80 11.46
CA ASP A 703 -10.22 -17.20 12.58
C ASP A 703 -10.60 -16.02 13.51
N GLY A 704 -10.12 -14.81 13.21
CA GLY A 704 -10.32 -13.59 14.01
C GLY A 704 -9.31 -13.39 15.15
N LYS A 705 -8.31 -14.27 15.32
CA LYS A 705 -7.33 -14.12 16.41
C LYS A 705 -6.32 -13.01 16.11
N VAL A 706 -6.38 -11.94 16.91
CA VAL A 706 -5.40 -10.86 16.90
C VAL A 706 -4.09 -11.32 17.55
N THR A 707 -2.96 -11.06 16.90
CA THR A 707 -1.60 -11.28 17.42
C THR A 707 -0.81 -9.97 17.31
N PRO A 708 -0.35 -9.36 18.42
CA PRO A 708 0.48 -8.15 18.36
C PRO A 708 1.78 -8.35 17.57
N ALA A 709 2.31 -7.27 17.00
CA ALA A 709 3.66 -7.26 16.44
C ALA A 709 4.73 -7.51 17.53
N ALA A 710 5.93 -7.91 17.12
CA ALA A 710 7.08 -7.95 18.03
C ALA A 710 7.39 -6.54 18.57
N ALA A 711 7.82 -6.46 19.83
CA ALA A 711 8.20 -5.18 20.42
C ALA A 711 9.38 -4.55 19.65
N PRO A 712 9.34 -3.23 19.35
CA PRO A 712 10.41 -2.56 18.61
C PRO A 712 11.73 -2.61 19.37
N ALA A 713 12.86 -2.70 18.64
CA ALA A 713 14.18 -2.65 19.26
C ALA A 713 14.43 -1.28 19.92
N THR A 714 14.97 -1.27 21.14
CA THR A 714 15.26 -0.04 21.90
C THR A 714 16.66 -0.01 22.48
N HIS A 715 17.32 1.14 22.45
CA HIS A 715 18.60 1.36 23.14
C HIS A 715 18.79 2.81 23.57
N ARG A 716 19.59 3.05 24.60
CA ARG A 716 19.94 4.41 25.04
C ARG A 716 21.07 4.98 24.17
N VAL A 717 20.92 6.25 23.79
CA VAL A 717 21.88 7.04 22.99
C VAL A 717 22.38 8.24 23.78
N LEU A 718 21.47 8.92 24.48
CA LEU A 718 21.75 10.06 25.37
C LEU A 718 21.15 9.78 26.76
N ASP A 719 21.60 10.48 27.78
CA ASP A 719 20.90 10.57 29.06
C ASP A 719 19.69 11.50 28.95
N ALA A 720 18.63 11.24 29.74
CA ALA A 720 17.40 12.03 29.72
C ALA A 720 17.64 13.54 29.92
N LYS A 721 18.58 13.90 30.81
CA LYS A 721 19.00 15.29 31.04
C LYS A 721 19.63 15.91 29.79
N ILE A 722 20.49 15.17 29.09
CA ILE A 722 21.19 15.63 27.89
C ILE A 722 20.20 15.83 26.73
N ALA A 723 19.28 14.88 26.55
CA ALA A 723 18.19 15.00 25.59
C ALA A 723 17.31 16.24 25.89
N ALA A 724 16.90 16.45 27.14
CA ALA A 724 16.13 17.62 27.54
C ALA A 724 16.89 18.95 27.32
N GLN A 725 18.19 19.01 27.66
CA GLN A 725 19.04 20.17 27.40
C GLN A 725 19.17 20.47 25.89
N LEU A 726 19.31 19.43 25.07
CA LEU A 726 19.33 19.55 23.61
C LEU A 726 17.98 20.05 23.06
N ARG A 727 16.85 19.49 23.51
CA ARG A 727 15.50 19.98 23.16
C ARG A 727 15.36 21.46 23.46
N THR A 728 15.76 21.89 24.65
CA THR A 728 15.69 23.30 25.06
C THR A 728 16.51 24.21 24.13
N MET A 729 17.72 23.82 23.72
CA MET A 729 18.49 24.62 22.77
C MET A 729 17.90 24.60 21.35
N MET A 730 17.19 23.54 20.95
CA MET A 730 16.52 23.44 19.65
C MET A 730 15.25 24.28 19.53
N GLU A 731 14.66 24.74 20.65
CA GLU A 731 13.59 25.74 20.62
C GLU A 731 14.11 27.09 20.07
N ALA A 732 15.36 27.45 20.33
CA ALA A 732 15.98 28.69 19.81
C ALA A 732 15.99 28.77 18.27
N VAL A 733 15.87 27.65 17.56
CA VAL A 733 15.77 27.62 16.09
C VAL A 733 14.42 28.14 15.60
N VAL A 734 13.38 28.04 16.42
CA VAL A 734 11.98 28.33 16.07
C VAL A 734 11.47 29.60 16.77
N GLU A 735 12.00 29.91 17.94
CA GLU A 735 11.54 30.99 18.82
C GLU A 735 12.38 32.29 18.71
N ASP A 736 13.62 32.21 18.22
CA ASP A 736 14.44 33.40 17.97
C ASP A 736 14.05 34.08 16.63
N ASN A 737 14.00 35.41 16.59
CA ASN A 737 13.59 36.17 15.40
C ASN A 737 14.55 36.01 14.21
N GLU A 738 15.84 35.76 14.48
CA GLU A 738 16.88 35.46 13.49
C GLU A 738 17.13 33.93 13.39
N GLY A 739 16.31 33.14 14.08
CA GLY A 739 16.32 31.68 14.05
C GLY A 739 15.90 31.11 12.69
N THR A 740 16.66 30.14 12.20
CA THR A 740 16.47 29.59 10.84
C THR A 740 15.16 28.81 10.62
N GLY A 741 14.33 28.60 11.65
CA GLY A 741 13.13 27.76 11.61
C GLY A 741 11.83 28.43 12.09
N THR A 742 11.77 29.77 12.21
CA THR A 742 10.60 30.52 12.74
C THR A 742 9.24 30.14 12.14
N LYS A 743 9.17 29.75 10.87
CA LYS A 743 7.91 29.29 10.22
C LYS A 743 7.39 27.93 10.72
N ALA A 744 8.10 27.26 11.64
CA ALA A 744 7.68 26.01 12.29
C ALA A 744 6.85 26.21 13.57
N GLN A 745 6.64 27.46 14.03
CA GLN A 745 5.85 27.77 15.23
C GLN A 745 4.42 27.20 15.15
N VAL A 746 3.95 26.58 16.23
CA VAL A 746 2.59 26.04 16.35
C VAL A 746 1.86 26.79 17.48
N PRO A 747 0.84 27.60 17.20
CA PRO A 747 0.17 28.41 18.22
C PRO A 747 -0.33 27.60 19.43
N GLY A 748 0.14 27.97 20.63
CA GLY A 748 -0.19 27.27 21.88
C GLY A 748 0.80 26.17 22.29
N TYR A 749 1.81 25.87 21.48
CA TYR A 749 2.81 24.82 21.75
C TYR A 749 4.23 25.33 21.54
N ARG A 750 5.13 24.98 22.45
CA ARG A 750 6.59 25.12 22.29
C ARG A 750 7.08 24.09 21.28
N VAL A 751 7.93 24.50 20.34
CA VAL A 751 8.43 23.64 19.25
C VAL A 751 9.95 23.57 19.29
N ALA A 752 10.50 22.37 19.36
CA ALA A 752 11.94 22.13 19.23
C ALA A 752 12.22 21.45 17.88
N GLY A 753 13.13 21.98 17.07
CA GLY A 753 13.41 21.39 15.76
C GLY A 753 14.60 22.00 15.04
N LYS A 754 14.82 21.56 13.80
CA LYS A 754 15.93 22.03 12.97
C LYS A 754 15.59 21.95 11.48
N THR A 755 15.97 23.02 10.78
CA THR A 755 16.07 23.07 9.32
C THR A 755 17.26 22.29 8.79
N GLY A 756 17.02 21.52 7.73
CA GLY A 756 18.02 21.01 6.80
C GLY A 756 17.88 21.65 5.42
N THR A 757 19.01 21.80 4.75
CA THR A 757 19.09 22.10 3.31
C THR A 757 20.24 21.25 2.82
N GLY A 758 19.92 20.09 2.24
CA GLY A 758 20.89 19.12 1.72
C GLY A 758 20.83 19.00 0.21
N LYS A 759 21.45 17.94 -0.30
CA LYS A 759 21.46 17.54 -1.71
C LYS A 759 21.12 16.04 -1.82
N MET A 760 20.42 15.67 -2.88
CA MET A 760 20.32 14.25 -3.27
C MET A 760 21.55 13.87 -4.11
N VAL A 761 21.86 12.58 -4.18
CA VAL A 761 22.88 12.04 -5.07
C VAL A 761 22.20 11.13 -6.09
N VAL A 762 22.45 11.37 -7.38
CA VAL A 762 21.92 10.58 -8.50
C VAL A 762 23.10 10.16 -9.37
N ASP A 763 23.21 8.87 -9.66
CA ASP A 763 24.30 8.24 -10.43
C ASP A 763 25.75 8.57 -9.97
N GLY A 764 25.90 9.07 -8.73
CA GLY A 764 27.17 9.45 -8.12
C GLY A 764 27.43 10.96 -8.05
N GLU A 765 26.57 11.79 -8.66
CA GLU A 765 26.69 13.25 -8.66
C GLU A 765 25.61 13.91 -7.80
N TYR A 766 25.90 15.07 -7.19
CA TYR A 766 24.91 15.82 -6.41
C TYR A 766 23.92 16.55 -7.32
N THR A 767 22.64 16.54 -6.94
CA THR A 767 21.60 17.29 -7.67
C THR A 767 21.80 18.81 -7.57
N SER A 768 21.39 19.53 -8.62
CA SER A 768 21.37 21.00 -8.61
C SER A 768 20.34 21.56 -7.61
N HIS A 769 19.23 20.83 -7.42
CA HIS A 769 18.14 21.12 -6.48
C HIS A 769 18.57 20.98 -5.02
N ASN A 770 17.80 21.57 -4.10
CA ASN A 770 17.97 21.47 -2.65
C ASN A 770 16.97 20.47 -2.07
N ALA A 771 17.46 19.47 -1.33
CA ALA A 771 16.64 18.71 -0.39
C ALA A 771 16.36 19.59 0.83
N SER A 772 15.28 20.37 0.75
CA SER A 772 14.86 21.33 1.78
C SER A 772 13.99 20.62 2.81
N SER A 773 14.44 20.59 4.07
CA SER A 773 13.80 19.79 5.12
C SER A 773 13.63 20.50 6.45
N PHE A 774 12.67 20.03 7.25
CA PHE A 774 12.51 20.41 8.65
C PHE A 774 12.17 19.17 9.45
N VAL A 775 12.87 18.95 10.57
CA VAL A 775 12.56 17.88 11.52
C VAL A 775 12.40 18.50 12.90
N GLY A 776 11.32 18.17 13.60
CA GLY A 776 11.02 18.76 14.91
C GLY A 776 10.00 17.97 15.71
N MET A 777 9.74 18.44 16.92
CA MET A 777 8.90 17.78 17.92
C MET A 777 8.10 18.79 18.73
N ALA A 778 6.93 18.37 19.20
CA ALA A 778 6.09 19.17 20.09
C ALA A 778 5.24 18.26 21.02
N PRO A 779 4.78 18.77 22.18
CA PRO A 779 5.25 19.99 22.85
C PRO A 779 6.72 19.83 23.30
N ALA A 780 7.56 20.86 23.15
CA ALA A 780 9.01 20.74 23.41
C ALA A 780 9.36 20.31 24.85
N GLU A 781 8.54 20.71 25.84
CA GLU A 781 8.76 20.31 27.24
C GLU A 781 8.45 18.84 27.53
N ASN A 782 7.55 18.23 26.75
CA ASN A 782 7.08 16.86 26.95
C ASN A 782 6.62 16.25 25.60
N PRO A 783 7.56 15.91 24.70
CA PRO A 783 7.24 15.55 23.34
C PRO A 783 6.26 14.38 23.24
N ARG A 784 5.36 14.48 22.26
CA ARG A 784 4.45 13.41 21.88
C ARG A 784 4.70 12.94 20.45
N TYR A 785 4.85 13.86 19.51
CA TYR A 785 5.11 13.56 18.11
C TYR A 785 6.40 14.20 17.63
N VAL A 786 7.12 13.45 16.80
CA VAL A 786 8.18 13.95 15.91
C VAL A 786 7.61 14.00 14.50
N ILE A 787 7.85 15.09 13.78
CA ILE A 787 7.52 15.18 12.36
C ILE A 787 8.77 15.57 11.57
N ALA A 788 9.04 14.80 10.53
CA ALA A 788 10.08 15.06 9.55
C ALA A 788 9.41 15.35 8.20
N VAL A 789 9.77 16.46 7.54
CA VAL A 789 9.31 16.82 6.19
C VAL A 789 10.51 17.16 5.33
N ALA A 790 10.56 16.67 4.09
CA ALA A 790 11.58 17.01 3.10
C ALA A 790 10.97 17.15 1.71
N MET A 791 11.52 18.08 0.90
CA MET A 791 11.13 18.31 -0.49
C MET A 791 12.39 18.59 -1.33
N ASP A 792 12.53 17.95 -2.49
CA ASP A 792 13.55 18.30 -3.48
C ASP A 792 13.03 19.42 -4.38
N VAL A 793 13.64 20.60 -4.27
CA VAL A 793 13.17 21.85 -4.89
C VAL A 793 14.31 22.61 -5.53
N ALA A 794 14.08 23.24 -6.69
CA ALA A 794 15.13 23.97 -7.41
C ALA A 794 15.67 25.19 -6.64
N LYS A 795 14.86 25.78 -5.75
CA LYS A 795 15.19 26.97 -4.93
C LYS A 795 14.44 26.92 -3.60
N GLY A 796 14.92 27.71 -2.63
CA GLY A 796 14.38 27.77 -1.26
C GLY A 796 15.20 26.96 -0.26
N THR A 797 14.83 27.08 1.01
CA THR A 797 15.48 26.42 2.14
C THR A 797 14.46 25.66 3.00
N GLY A 798 14.93 24.73 3.85
CA GLY A 798 14.05 23.99 4.77
C GLY A 798 13.17 24.86 5.68
N GLY A 799 13.63 26.06 6.03
CA GLY A 799 12.88 27.03 6.85
C GLY A 799 11.77 27.76 6.09
N GLU A 800 11.77 27.70 4.76
CA GLU A 800 10.77 28.34 3.90
C GLU A 800 9.82 27.33 3.27
N VAL A 801 10.34 26.14 2.94
CA VAL A 801 9.68 25.08 2.17
C VAL A 801 9.03 24.05 3.09
N ALA A 802 9.80 23.47 4.01
CA ALA A 802 9.35 22.35 4.84
C ALA A 802 8.73 22.79 6.18
N ALA A 803 9.25 23.85 6.80
CA ALA A 803 8.75 24.36 8.08
C ALA A 803 7.25 24.75 8.09
N PRO A 804 6.68 25.39 7.05
CA PRO A 804 5.24 25.68 7.00
C PRO A 804 4.37 24.41 6.89
N ALA A 805 4.85 23.38 6.20
CA ALA A 805 4.18 22.08 6.12
C ALA A 805 4.23 21.36 7.47
N PHE A 806 5.40 21.32 8.11
CA PHE A 806 5.59 20.81 9.47
C PHE A 806 4.62 21.47 10.46
N ALA A 807 4.52 22.81 10.48
CA ALA A 807 3.67 23.52 11.44
C ALA A 807 2.18 23.14 11.30
N GLN A 808 1.69 23.00 10.06
CA GLN A 808 0.32 22.60 9.78
C GLN A 808 0.06 21.11 10.13
N MET A 809 0.99 20.22 9.80
CA MET A 809 0.90 18.79 10.16
C MET A 809 0.93 18.59 11.67
N MET A 810 1.84 19.28 12.38
CA MET A 810 1.99 19.21 13.82
C MET A 810 0.75 19.79 14.54
N SER A 811 0.27 20.96 14.11
CA SER A 811 -0.96 21.57 14.62
C SER A 811 -2.16 20.63 14.53
N TYR A 812 -2.34 19.98 13.36
CA TYR A 812 -3.40 18.99 13.17
C TYR A 812 -3.21 17.76 14.06
N THR A 813 -2.01 17.17 14.08
CA THR A 813 -1.72 15.93 14.81
C THR A 813 -1.91 16.11 16.33
N LEU A 814 -1.42 17.21 16.90
CA LEU A 814 -1.62 17.56 18.30
C LEU A 814 -3.10 17.75 18.64
N SER A 815 -3.86 18.42 17.76
CA SER A 815 -5.29 18.65 17.94
C SER A 815 -6.12 17.37 17.84
N HIS A 816 -5.81 16.51 16.86
CA HIS A 816 -6.46 15.22 16.62
C HIS A 816 -6.31 14.26 17.80
N TYR A 817 -5.10 14.17 18.36
CA TYR A 817 -4.82 13.37 19.56
C TYR A 817 -5.09 14.11 20.89
N ALA A 818 -5.75 15.27 20.86
CA ALA A 818 -6.09 16.09 22.03
C ALA A 818 -4.90 16.32 22.99
N VAL A 819 -3.70 16.51 22.45
CA VAL A 819 -2.48 16.73 23.23
C VAL A 819 -2.59 18.08 23.95
N PRO A 820 -2.33 18.16 25.27
CA PRO A 820 -2.41 19.43 25.98
C PRO A 820 -1.45 20.50 25.40
N PRO A 821 -1.91 21.76 25.25
CA PRO A 821 -1.05 22.91 24.96
C PRO A 821 0.11 23.05 25.96
N SER A 822 1.19 23.72 25.54
CA SER A 822 2.35 23.93 26.40
C SER A 822 2.00 24.68 27.68
N THR A 823 2.58 24.21 28.78
CA THR A 823 2.28 24.68 30.15
C THR A 823 3.08 25.91 30.54
N THR A 824 4.16 26.20 29.82
CA THR A 824 4.97 27.42 29.97
C THR A 824 5.11 28.13 28.64
N LYS A 825 5.56 29.39 28.69
CA LYS A 825 6.14 30.04 27.51
C LYS A 825 7.46 29.35 27.09
N PRO A 826 7.91 29.52 25.84
CA PRO A 826 9.27 29.18 25.45
C PRO A 826 10.32 29.96 26.27
N PRO A 827 11.55 29.44 26.43
CA PRO A 827 12.64 30.16 27.07
C PRO A 827 13.09 31.38 26.24
N THR A 828 13.68 32.38 26.90
CA THR A 828 14.40 33.47 26.22
C THR A 828 15.86 33.07 26.05
N PHE A 829 16.35 33.00 24.81
CA PHE A 829 17.70 32.55 24.50
C PHE A 829 18.69 33.72 24.40
N LYS A 830 19.88 33.55 25.00
CA LYS A 830 21.01 34.44 24.74
C LYS A 830 21.79 33.86 23.56
N ILE A 831 21.73 34.49 22.39
CA ILE A 831 22.38 33.99 21.16
C ILE A 831 23.89 34.30 21.14
N HIS A 832 24.27 35.52 21.52
CA HIS A 832 25.67 35.95 21.60
C HIS A 832 26.23 35.76 23.03
N GLY A 833 27.49 35.31 23.14
CA GLY A 833 28.08 34.77 24.37
C GLY A 833 28.77 35.79 25.25
#